data_AF-A0A6N6S6D3-F1
#
_entry.id   AF-A0A6N6S6D3-F1
#
_cell.length_a   1.000
_cell.length_b   1.000
_cell.length_c   1.000
_cell.angle_alpha   90.00
_cell.angle_beta   90.00
_cell.angle_gamma   90.00
#
_symmetry.space_group_name_H-M   'P 1'
#
loop_
_entity.id
_entity.type
_entity.pdbx_description
1 polymer ?
#
loop_
_entity_poly.entity_id
_entity_poly.type
_entity_poly.pdbx_seq_one_letter_code
_entity_poly.pdbx_strand_id
1 'polypeptide(L)'
;MAKLLKKEEDKSYLLIFVVVSFILVGVTAWVIVNETVDRRPWKEYQRQFYRLEHEKIEQNYEKERATFESPDIQQKYGETRNNLDRAREDFSKPSIQDEYRKLLEEQKALNSELEALKFQAIVARNEGMEKEYFYGKTQSGQVRHEIEELEERGKEFTGKIKDMEDRIASIKARLRALKHDVDKYTEELDAYTAGLEKYKAQLKIFKKARPGLQVYQTYMEDVNTVDRCMSCHVGINRTESVSTEQPYANHPDQKLYLGNHPPEKFGCVLCHEGQASATSSVKKAHGEVEYWLTPIYRGKSAQGSCIRCHNEGKEVMGGEFLWKGRRLFEELGCYGCHDTEGFGEDKHRMIGPSLKNIKNKVGAGWITAWIKDPKGFRPTTLMPDFRLTEEEAQSIAAYLWQHADEKKTTDEIPTFNEEQLVQGDFLFEQVGCMACHSYREDAERGFAPNLARIGQKVNYGYLVEWIMNPKSKEPLTRMPSFRLTQEKASLVAGYLINKTSAGNAKTGLTDTAWLEDKDKSHAGEALIKRYGCFGCHEIKGMEGLGKIGTELSAIGAKQVNLFDFGLLEKKLLGEAGLRHFTENVGKARQAWLRAKLQDPRQFDEGKYKKPEDRLKMPDFGLKDEEIASLNVMLTGLREERLPEKYVARLTEKERSIVEGKKLIGKYHCIGCHQLDLDRLHLTGDIEVAGMVKLEEDAGVYFQLWEDNEKFGHKAGETVLIENQQILDRKKAIGGDIAPEIIEYHVENEGLVPEEARVFAPPLLHGEGKKVQPEWLFEFLKKPFDLRPWLDIKMPTFSLPDEEATGLARFFAEIENEAYPFEYISETKKEYLAAKEAVSPGYLVAAKRLFESKDVNCILCHVKGEKMPEGDKTGWAPDLMLAKRRLKPAWIKRWLIDPQSIQPGTKMPKFFRDGEFQDYIPGTPEEQAEVIKDYLMNLWE
;
A
#
# COMPACT_ATOMS: atom_id res chain seq x y z
N MET A 1 82.91 -3.27 -60.21
CA MET A 1 82.90 -3.69 -58.79
C MET A 1 83.43 -2.62 -57.78
N ALA A 2 83.55 -1.32 -58.10
CA ALA A 2 84.03 -0.33 -57.11
C ALA A 2 83.36 1.07 -57.14
N LYS A 3 82.28 1.28 -57.92
CA LYS A 3 81.59 2.59 -58.03
C LYS A 3 80.11 2.61 -57.62
N LEU A 4 79.52 1.47 -57.23
CA LEU A 4 78.15 1.38 -56.70
C LEU A 4 78.07 0.92 -55.23
N LEU A 5 79.17 0.42 -54.66
CA LEU A 5 79.32 0.05 -53.25
C LEU A 5 79.78 1.24 -52.38
N LYS A 6 79.20 2.43 -52.61
CA LYS A 6 79.49 3.63 -51.80
C LYS A 6 78.22 4.37 -51.39
N LYS A 7 77.16 3.64 -51.01
CA LYS A 7 75.88 4.28 -50.65
C LYS A 7 74.97 3.51 -49.67
N GLU A 8 75.47 2.52 -48.95
CA GLU A 8 74.73 1.96 -47.79
C GLU A 8 75.47 2.18 -46.47
N GLU A 9 76.78 1.96 -46.40
CA GLU A 9 77.57 2.22 -45.18
C GLU A 9 77.71 3.72 -44.83
N ASP A 10 77.56 4.62 -45.81
CA ASP A 10 77.54 6.09 -45.61
C ASP A 10 76.12 6.65 -45.34
N LYS A 11 75.07 5.81 -45.33
CA LYS A 11 73.71 6.29 -44.99
C LYS A 11 73.60 6.45 -43.48
N SER A 12 73.73 7.68 -43.02
CA SER A 12 73.45 8.04 -41.63
C SER A 12 71.98 7.79 -41.30
N TYR A 13 71.69 6.68 -40.61
CA TYR A 13 70.39 6.43 -40.00
C TYR A 13 70.19 7.23 -38.71
N LEU A 14 71.15 8.07 -38.32
CA LEU A 14 71.08 8.92 -37.13
C LEU A 14 69.80 9.75 -37.12
N LEU A 15 69.44 10.38 -38.25
CA LEU A 15 68.23 11.17 -38.36
C LEU A 15 66.97 10.31 -38.15
N ILE A 16 66.92 9.12 -38.76
CA ILE A 16 65.79 8.18 -38.65
C ILE A 16 65.70 7.65 -37.21
N PHE A 17 66.82 7.27 -36.59
CA PHE A 17 66.89 6.81 -35.21
C PHE A 17 66.46 7.91 -34.23
N VAL A 18 66.89 9.15 -34.44
CA VAL A 18 66.49 10.30 -33.61
C VAL A 18 64.99 10.56 -33.76
N VAL A 19 64.45 10.56 -34.98
CA VAL A 19 63.01 10.72 -35.23
C VAL A 19 62.20 9.61 -34.58
N VAL A 20 62.58 8.34 -34.77
CA VAL A 20 61.90 7.19 -34.15
C VAL A 20 62.01 7.25 -32.63
N SER A 21 63.15 7.67 -32.08
CA SER A 21 63.32 7.87 -30.63
C SER A 21 62.40 8.96 -30.09
N PHE A 22 62.25 10.09 -30.80
CA PHE A 22 61.31 11.15 -30.42
C PHE A 22 59.86 10.68 -30.52
N ILE A 23 59.51 9.90 -31.55
CA ILE A 23 58.17 9.28 -31.66
C ILE A 23 57.93 8.34 -30.48
N LEU A 24 58.90 7.48 -30.13
CA LEU A 24 58.79 6.57 -28.99
C LEU A 24 58.58 7.34 -27.69
N VAL A 25 59.40 8.36 -27.41
CA VAL A 25 59.25 9.22 -26.23
C VAL A 25 57.88 9.91 -26.22
N GLY A 26 57.44 10.44 -27.36
CA GLY A 26 56.13 11.07 -27.51
C GLY A 26 54.98 10.11 -27.23
N VAL A 27 55.04 8.89 -27.77
CA VAL A 27 54.03 7.84 -27.53
C VAL A 27 54.07 7.37 -26.08
N THR A 28 55.25 7.17 -25.48
CA THR A 28 55.37 6.79 -24.06
C THR A 28 54.81 7.89 -23.16
N ALA A 29 55.11 9.16 -23.43
CA ALA A 29 54.54 10.29 -22.70
C ALA A 29 53.01 10.33 -22.86
N TRP A 30 52.50 10.15 -24.07
CA TRP A 30 51.06 10.08 -24.34
C TRP A 30 50.38 8.91 -23.62
N VAL A 31 50.97 7.72 -23.60
CA VAL A 31 50.45 6.55 -22.88
C VAL A 31 50.39 6.81 -21.38
N ILE A 32 51.42 7.43 -20.81
CA ILE A 32 51.43 7.80 -19.38
C ILE A 32 50.31 8.81 -19.10
N VAL A 33 50.15 9.85 -19.91
CA VAL A 33 49.07 10.84 -19.75
C VAL A 33 47.70 10.18 -19.87
N ASN A 34 47.48 9.36 -20.91
CA ASN A 34 46.23 8.66 -21.15
C ASN A 34 45.87 7.71 -19.99
N GLU A 35 46.84 6.97 -19.44
CA GLU A 35 46.61 6.03 -18.34
C GLU A 35 46.41 6.73 -16.97
N THR A 36 47.08 7.87 -16.75
CA THR A 36 47.05 8.55 -15.45
C THR A 36 45.98 9.63 -15.33
N VAL A 37 45.60 10.25 -16.45
CA VAL A 37 44.65 11.38 -16.54
C VAL A 37 43.38 10.97 -17.26
N ASP A 38 43.46 10.64 -18.55
CA ASP A 38 42.26 10.48 -19.41
C ASP A 38 41.38 9.29 -19.02
N ARG A 39 41.99 8.18 -18.61
CA ARG A 39 41.28 6.95 -18.22
C ARG A 39 40.82 6.93 -16.75
N ARG A 40 41.09 7.97 -15.97
CA ARG A 40 40.78 8.02 -14.54
C ARG A 40 39.99 9.28 -14.12
N PRO A 41 38.89 9.65 -14.83
CA PRO A 41 38.11 10.84 -14.52
C PRO A 41 37.48 10.81 -13.11
N TRP A 42 37.21 9.61 -12.57
CA TRP A 42 36.75 9.40 -11.19
C TRP A 42 37.62 10.06 -10.12
N LYS A 43 38.93 10.23 -10.36
CA LYS A 43 39.84 10.93 -9.44
C LYS A 43 39.51 12.41 -9.30
N GLU A 44 39.03 13.04 -10.36
CA GLU A 44 38.64 14.45 -10.34
C GLU A 44 37.33 14.63 -9.57
N TYR A 45 36.33 13.77 -9.84
CA TYR A 45 35.08 13.76 -9.09
C TYR A 45 35.31 13.55 -7.59
N GLN A 46 36.18 12.62 -7.20
CA GLN A 46 36.56 12.44 -5.79
C GLN A 46 37.27 13.66 -5.21
N ARG A 47 38.23 14.26 -5.91
CA ARG A 47 38.92 15.48 -5.45
C ARG A 47 37.95 16.63 -5.25
N GLN A 48 37.02 16.84 -6.19
CA GLN A 48 36.01 17.87 -6.07
C GLN A 48 35.03 17.57 -4.92
N PHE A 49 34.58 16.32 -4.78
CA PHE A 49 33.72 15.92 -3.66
C PHE A 49 34.38 16.19 -2.30
N TYR A 50 35.63 15.75 -2.11
CA TYR A 50 36.36 15.95 -0.86
C TYR A 50 36.63 17.43 -0.59
N ARG A 51 36.83 18.25 -1.62
CA ARG A 51 36.92 19.71 -1.47
C ARG A 51 35.60 20.28 -0.95
N LEU A 52 34.47 19.92 -1.56
CA LEU A 52 33.14 20.35 -1.14
C LEU A 52 32.79 19.86 0.28
N GLU A 53 33.17 18.63 0.62
CA GLU A 53 32.99 18.07 1.97
C GLU A 53 33.79 18.88 2.99
N HIS A 54 35.04 19.23 2.69
CA HIS A 54 35.85 20.11 3.55
C HIS A 54 35.23 21.50 3.71
N GLU A 55 34.87 22.16 2.60
CA GLU A 55 34.24 23.49 2.61
C GLU A 55 32.95 23.47 3.43
N LYS A 56 32.14 22.41 3.32
CA LYS A 56 30.91 22.25 4.09
C LYS A 56 31.18 22.09 5.59
N ILE A 57 32.14 21.25 5.97
CA ILE A 57 32.53 21.07 7.38
C ILE A 57 33.08 22.38 7.95
N GLU A 58 33.88 23.12 7.18
CA GLU A 58 34.44 24.42 7.58
C GLU A 58 33.34 25.47 7.75
N GLN A 59 32.40 25.58 6.82
CA GLN A 59 31.24 26.45 6.96
C GLN A 59 30.40 26.11 8.20
N ASN A 60 30.15 24.81 8.44
CA ASN A 60 29.42 24.36 9.62
C ASN A 60 30.18 24.68 10.91
N TYR A 61 31.51 24.50 10.93
CA TYR A 61 32.35 24.88 12.06
C TYR A 61 32.30 26.38 12.34
N GLU A 62 32.46 27.23 11.32
CA GLU A 62 32.40 28.69 11.48
C GLU A 62 31.00 29.17 11.91
N LYS A 63 29.93 28.50 11.45
CA LYS A 63 28.56 28.77 11.91
C LYS A 63 28.40 28.45 13.39
N GLU A 64 28.77 27.24 13.83
CA GLU A 64 28.71 26.85 15.25
C GLU A 64 29.60 27.74 16.12
N ARG A 65 30.77 28.12 15.60
CA ARG A 65 31.68 29.05 16.26
C ARG A 65 31.05 30.42 16.45
N ALA A 66 30.45 31.00 15.42
CA ALA A 66 29.78 32.29 15.51
C ALA A 66 28.56 32.22 16.47
N THR A 67 27.82 31.11 16.49
CA THR A 67 26.75 30.88 17.45
C THR A 67 27.28 30.82 18.88
N PHE A 68 28.36 30.09 19.12
CA PHE A 68 28.99 30.01 20.43
C PHE A 68 29.60 31.35 20.88
N GLU A 69 30.24 32.10 19.98
CA GLU A 69 30.84 33.42 20.24
C GLU A 69 29.80 34.55 20.40
N SER A 70 28.51 34.26 20.17
CA SER A 70 27.45 35.26 20.36
C SER A 70 27.37 35.73 21.82
N PRO A 71 27.08 37.03 22.07
CA PRO A 71 27.06 37.58 23.43
C PRO A 71 26.15 36.80 24.38
N ASP A 72 24.97 36.40 23.91
CA ASP A 72 23.97 35.68 24.71
C ASP A 72 24.44 34.28 25.13
N ILE A 73 25.07 33.55 24.21
CA ILE A 73 25.60 32.21 24.50
C ILE A 73 26.86 32.29 25.37
N GLN A 74 27.76 33.25 25.12
CA GLN A 74 28.94 33.46 25.97
C GLN A 74 28.56 33.84 27.40
N GLN A 75 27.53 34.67 27.59
CA GLN A 75 27.02 34.98 28.92
C GLN A 75 26.50 33.73 29.63
N LYS A 76 25.61 32.97 28.98
CA LYS A 76 25.05 31.73 29.55
C LYS A 76 26.13 30.69 29.83
N TYR A 77 27.08 30.50 28.92
CA TYR A 77 28.22 29.62 29.09
C TYR A 77 29.08 30.02 30.31
N GLY A 78 29.34 31.32 30.48
CA GLY A 78 30.04 31.85 31.65
C GLY A 78 29.28 31.62 32.96
N GLU A 79 27.96 31.83 32.96
CA GLU A 79 27.09 31.56 34.11
C GLU A 79 27.06 30.06 34.47
N THR A 80 26.84 29.18 33.50
CA THR A 80 26.87 27.71 33.69
C THR A 80 28.24 27.25 34.18
N ARG A 81 29.34 27.83 33.67
CA ARG A 81 30.70 27.53 34.15
C ARG A 81 30.88 27.92 35.61
N ASN A 82 30.44 29.11 36.01
CA ASN A 82 30.50 29.54 37.41
C ASN A 82 29.62 28.65 38.32
N ASN A 83 28.48 28.17 37.82
CA ASN A 83 27.63 27.21 38.53
C ASN A 83 28.33 25.86 38.69
N LEU A 84 29.00 25.37 37.65
CA LEU A 84 29.77 24.13 37.69
C LEU A 84 30.93 24.23 38.68
N ASP A 85 31.67 25.36 38.72
CA ASP A 85 32.76 25.57 39.65
C ASP A 85 32.26 25.56 41.11
N ARG A 86 31.13 26.22 41.38
CA ARG A 86 30.45 26.15 42.69
C ARG A 86 29.99 24.74 43.05
N ALA A 87 29.36 24.03 42.11
CA ALA A 87 28.93 22.66 42.30
C ALA A 87 30.11 21.71 42.57
N ARG A 88 31.26 21.93 41.92
CA ARG A 88 32.51 21.18 42.17
C ARG A 88 33.10 21.49 43.54
N GLU A 89 33.10 22.76 43.97
CA GLU A 89 33.50 23.13 45.32
C GLU A 89 32.61 22.46 46.39
N ASP A 90 31.29 22.50 46.19
CA ASP A 90 30.32 21.86 47.07
C ASP A 90 30.52 20.35 47.13
N PHE A 91 30.73 19.71 45.97
CA PHE A 91 31.03 18.28 45.91
C PHE A 91 32.39 17.93 46.53
N SER A 92 33.37 18.85 46.50
CA SER A 92 34.70 18.65 47.07
C SER A 92 34.76 18.81 48.60
N LYS A 93 33.67 19.23 49.25
CA LYS A 93 33.58 19.31 50.71
C LYS A 93 33.86 17.93 51.33
N PRO A 94 34.72 17.84 52.37
CA PRO A 94 35.13 16.56 52.95
C PRO A 94 33.95 15.65 53.34
N SER A 95 32.88 16.23 53.89
CA SER A 95 31.67 15.49 54.27
C SER A 95 30.98 14.79 53.11
N ILE A 96 30.93 15.43 51.93
CA ILE A 96 30.31 14.90 50.72
C ILE A 96 31.22 13.87 50.04
N GLN A 97 32.53 14.15 49.96
CA GLN A 97 33.51 13.20 49.42
C GLN A 97 33.60 11.91 50.24
N ASP A 98 33.52 12.01 51.56
CA ASP A 98 33.53 10.83 52.44
C ASP A 98 32.25 10.01 52.30
N GLU A 99 31.08 10.65 52.20
CA GLU A 99 29.81 9.97 51.92
C GLU A 99 29.84 9.28 50.54
N TYR A 100 30.29 10.01 49.50
CA TYR A 100 30.36 9.51 48.14
C TYR A 100 31.31 8.30 48.00
N ARG A 101 32.49 8.35 48.64
CA ARG A 101 33.44 7.23 48.65
C ARG A 101 32.87 6.00 49.37
N LYS A 102 32.26 6.19 50.55
CA LYS A 102 31.64 5.08 51.30
C LYS A 102 30.53 4.41 50.51
N LEU A 103 29.65 5.19 49.90
CA LEU A 103 28.56 4.66 49.06
C LEU A 103 29.08 3.94 47.81
N LEU A 104 30.19 4.39 47.22
CA LEU A 104 30.86 3.70 46.11
C LEU A 104 31.46 2.35 46.53
N GLU A 105 32.12 2.30 47.69
CA GLU A 105 32.66 1.06 48.25
C GLU A 105 31.54 0.08 48.60
N GLU A 106 30.46 0.57 49.22
CA GLU A 106 29.26 -0.22 49.55
C GLU A 106 28.57 -0.75 48.29
N GLN A 107 28.40 0.09 47.26
CA GLN A 107 27.89 -0.35 45.96
C GLN A 107 28.75 -1.45 45.35
N LYS A 108 30.08 -1.32 45.41
CA LYS A 108 31.01 -2.31 44.85
C LYS A 108 30.93 -3.65 45.60
N ALA A 109 30.81 -3.60 46.93
CA ALA A 109 30.61 -4.80 47.76
C ALA A 109 29.28 -5.49 47.41
N LEU A 110 28.17 -4.74 47.41
CA LEU A 110 26.84 -5.26 47.08
C LEU A 110 26.74 -5.81 45.65
N ASN A 111 27.37 -5.17 44.67
CA ASN A 111 27.43 -5.70 43.30
C ASN A 111 28.19 -7.04 43.25
N SER A 112 29.27 -7.18 44.01
CA SER A 112 30.05 -8.44 44.06
C SER A 112 29.24 -9.56 44.70
N GLU A 113 28.49 -9.25 45.76
CA GLU A 113 27.55 -10.18 46.40
C GLU A 113 26.37 -10.53 45.47
N LEU A 114 25.89 -9.56 44.66
CA LEU A 114 24.78 -9.76 43.73
C LEU A 114 25.14 -10.75 42.63
N GLU A 115 26.34 -10.63 42.08
CA GLU A 115 26.85 -11.57 41.08
C GLU A 115 27.01 -12.97 41.68
N ALA A 116 27.49 -13.09 42.92
CA ALA A 116 27.56 -14.37 43.62
C ALA A 116 26.17 -15.00 43.84
N LEU A 117 25.18 -14.20 44.25
CA LEU A 117 23.79 -14.65 44.45
C LEU A 117 23.09 -15.02 43.13
N LYS A 118 23.28 -14.24 42.06
CA LYS A 118 22.77 -14.55 40.72
C LYS A 118 23.37 -15.85 40.19
N PHE A 119 24.67 -16.06 40.41
CA PHE A 119 25.32 -17.33 40.06
C PHE A 119 24.71 -18.51 40.83
N GLN A 120 24.51 -18.38 42.15
CA GLN A 120 23.85 -19.42 42.96
C GLN A 120 22.41 -19.72 42.51
N ALA A 121 21.64 -18.69 42.14
CA ALA A 121 20.29 -18.86 41.61
C ALA A 121 20.28 -19.62 40.27
N ILE A 122 21.24 -19.34 39.38
CA ILE A 122 21.42 -20.07 38.12
C ILE A 122 21.78 -21.53 38.37
N VAL A 123 22.69 -21.80 39.32
CA VAL A 123 23.06 -23.17 39.70
C VAL A 123 21.84 -23.93 40.22
N ALA A 124 21.08 -23.37 41.17
CA ALA A 124 19.87 -23.99 41.71
C ALA A 124 18.81 -24.25 40.63
N ARG A 125 18.63 -23.32 39.67
CA ARG A 125 17.72 -23.50 38.53
C ARG A 125 18.16 -24.64 37.62
N ASN A 126 19.45 -24.72 37.30
CA ASN A 126 19.99 -25.77 36.45
C ASN A 126 19.90 -27.15 37.13
N GLU A 127 20.18 -27.23 38.44
CA GLU A 127 19.95 -28.44 39.24
C GLU A 127 18.47 -28.82 39.25
N GLY A 128 17.55 -27.85 39.38
CA GLY A 128 16.10 -28.09 39.29
C GLY A 128 15.68 -28.67 37.95
N MET A 129 16.14 -28.09 36.84
CA MET A 129 15.88 -28.57 35.48
C MET A 129 16.43 -29.99 35.24
N GLU A 130 17.61 -30.30 35.78
CA GLU A 130 18.18 -31.64 35.73
C GLU A 130 17.29 -32.64 36.50
N LYS A 131 16.80 -32.26 37.68
CA LYS A 131 15.90 -33.09 38.49
C LYS A 131 14.53 -33.27 37.84
N GLU A 132 13.96 -32.25 37.20
CA GLU A 132 12.74 -32.36 36.39
C GLU A 132 12.89 -33.35 35.24
N TYR A 133 14.03 -33.32 34.54
CA TYR A 133 14.36 -34.28 33.50
C TYR A 133 14.43 -35.72 34.05
N PHE A 134 15.07 -35.92 35.21
CA PHE A 134 15.10 -37.22 35.88
C PHE A 134 13.73 -37.67 36.40
N TYR A 135 12.89 -36.76 36.89
CA TYR A 135 11.53 -37.04 37.31
C TYR A 135 10.66 -37.50 36.13
N GLY A 136 10.78 -36.86 34.96
CA GLY A 136 10.10 -37.28 33.73
C GLY A 136 10.43 -38.71 33.29
N LYS A 137 11.61 -39.24 33.67
CA LYS A 137 12.01 -40.63 33.40
C LYS A 137 11.67 -41.63 34.51
N THR A 138 11.69 -41.21 35.77
CA THR A 138 11.63 -42.14 36.93
C THR A 138 10.33 -42.07 37.72
N GLN A 139 9.58 -40.96 37.64
CA GLN A 139 8.36 -40.69 38.43
C GLN A 139 8.50 -40.98 39.94
N SER A 140 9.71 -40.83 40.49
CA SER A 140 10.01 -41.07 41.91
C SER A 140 9.53 -39.91 42.79
N GLY A 141 8.85 -40.23 43.89
CA GLY A 141 8.41 -39.23 44.88
C GLY A 141 9.56 -38.51 45.59
N GLN A 142 10.74 -39.12 45.68
CA GLN A 142 11.93 -38.48 46.27
C GLN A 142 12.47 -37.35 45.37
N VAL A 143 12.50 -37.57 44.05
CA VAL A 143 12.95 -36.55 43.08
C VAL A 143 11.99 -35.37 43.05
N ARG A 144 10.68 -35.61 43.24
CA ARG A 144 9.68 -34.54 43.37
C ARG A 144 9.94 -33.64 44.59
N HIS A 145 10.27 -34.23 45.74
CA HIS A 145 10.59 -33.44 46.94
C HIS A 145 11.88 -32.62 46.75
N GLU A 146 12.89 -33.16 46.05
CA GLU A 146 14.12 -32.42 45.71
C GLU A 146 13.84 -31.24 44.76
N ILE A 147 12.89 -31.38 43.82
CA ILE A 147 12.44 -30.27 42.96
C ILE A 147 11.75 -29.18 43.79
N GLU A 148 10.81 -29.56 44.67
CA GLU A 148 10.10 -28.61 45.53
C GLU A 148 11.07 -27.84 46.47
N GLU A 149 12.12 -28.50 46.99
CA GLU A 149 13.16 -27.87 47.79
C GLU A 149 14.04 -26.89 46.98
N LEU A 150 14.37 -27.24 45.73
CA LEU A 150 15.13 -26.37 44.82
C LEU A 150 14.31 -25.17 44.34
N GLU A 151 13.00 -25.34 44.13
CA GLU A 151 12.08 -24.24 43.81
C GLU A 151 11.96 -23.26 44.98
N GLU A 152 11.82 -23.73 46.21
CA GLU A 152 11.80 -22.87 47.40
C GLU A 152 13.12 -22.11 47.59
N ARG A 153 14.27 -22.78 47.40
CA ARG A 153 15.58 -22.09 47.38
C ARG A 153 15.67 -21.07 46.24
N GLY A 154 15.10 -21.37 45.08
CA GLY A 154 15.00 -20.43 43.95
C GLY A 154 14.19 -19.18 44.29
N LYS A 155 13.06 -19.33 44.99
CA LYS A 155 12.25 -18.21 45.50
C LYS A 155 13.01 -17.39 46.54
N GLU A 156 13.73 -18.05 47.45
CA GLU A 156 14.57 -17.37 48.46
C GLU A 156 15.67 -16.52 47.80
N PHE A 157 16.39 -17.08 46.81
CA PHE A 157 17.39 -16.32 46.05
C PHE A 157 16.78 -15.16 45.29
N THR A 158 15.61 -15.34 44.67
CA THR A 158 14.90 -14.27 43.97
C THR A 158 14.53 -13.12 44.90
N GLY A 159 14.06 -13.43 46.12
CA GLY A 159 13.79 -12.44 47.16
C GLY A 159 15.04 -11.66 47.58
N LYS A 160 16.16 -12.36 47.81
CA LYS A 160 17.45 -11.73 48.18
C LYS A 160 18.03 -10.88 47.05
N ILE A 161 17.94 -11.35 45.80
CA ILE A 161 18.37 -10.59 44.61
C ILE A 161 17.58 -9.29 44.53
N LYS A 162 16.25 -9.34 44.70
CA LYS A 162 15.39 -8.16 44.65
C LYS A 162 15.74 -7.14 45.74
N ASP A 163 15.85 -7.58 47.00
CA ASP A 163 16.22 -6.69 48.12
C ASP A 163 17.57 -6.00 47.88
N MET A 164 18.53 -6.74 47.32
CA MET A 164 19.85 -6.20 47.05
C MET A 164 19.89 -5.28 45.83
N GLU A 165 19.11 -5.57 44.79
CA GLU A 165 18.89 -4.68 43.64
C GLU A 165 18.22 -3.37 44.08
N ASP A 166 17.22 -3.44 44.97
CA ASP A 166 16.55 -2.27 45.55
C ASP A 166 17.53 -1.41 46.38
N ARG A 167 18.41 -2.05 47.17
CA ARG A 167 19.48 -1.37 47.91
C ARG A 167 20.49 -0.70 46.98
N ILE A 168 20.96 -1.41 45.94
CA ILE A 168 21.87 -0.86 44.92
C ILE A 168 21.20 0.31 44.19
N ALA A 169 19.90 0.23 43.89
CA ALA A 169 19.14 1.29 43.26
C ALA A 169 19.05 2.54 44.16
N SER A 170 18.80 2.36 45.45
CA SER A 170 18.82 3.44 46.46
C SER A 170 20.19 4.12 46.55
N ILE A 171 21.27 3.33 46.63
CA ILE A 171 22.64 3.85 46.63
C ILE A 171 22.96 4.59 45.33
N LYS A 172 22.57 4.05 44.16
CA LYS A 172 22.72 4.74 42.86
C LYS A 172 21.94 6.05 42.82
N ALA A 173 20.74 6.10 43.37
CA ALA A 173 19.96 7.34 43.47
C ALA A 173 20.67 8.37 44.34
N ARG A 174 21.25 7.95 45.47
CA ARG A 174 22.01 8.84 46.35
C ARG A 174 23.32 9.31 45.71
N LEU A 175 24.09 8.43 45.08
CA LEU A 175 25.31 8.79 44.34
C LEU A 175 25.01 9.81 43.22
N ARG A 176 23.92 9.61 42.47
CA ARG A 176 23.44 10.57 41.47
C ARG A 176 23.03 11.90 42.10
N ALA A 177 22.32 11.88 43.23
CA ALA A 177 21.93 13.10 43.93
C ALA A 177 23.14 13.91 44.42
N LEU A 178 24.17 13.23 44.96
CA LEU A 178 25.40 13.89 45.42
C LEU A 178 26.21 14.54 44.30
N LYS A 179 26.12 14.03 43.07
CA LYS A 179 26.84 14.55 41.89
C LYS A 179 25.91 15.29 40.91
N HIS A 180 24.63 15.45 41.23
CA HIS A 180 23.59 15.89 40.29
C HIS A 180 23.93 17.22 39.63
N ASP A 181 24.27 18.24 40.44
CA ASP A 181 24.57 19.58 39.93
C ASP A 181 25.87 19.58 39.10
N VAL A 182 26.86 18.78 39.50
CA VAL A 182 28.11 18.63 38.72
C VAL A 182 27.82 18.00 37.37
N ASP A 183 27.04 16.93 37.32
CA ASP A 183 26.70 16.23 36.08
C ASP A 183 25.80 17.11 35.19
N LYS A 184 24.75 17.71 35.76
CA LYS A 184 23.84 18.64 35.06
C LYS A 184 24.59 19.79 34.40
N TYR A 185 25.40 20.54 35.17
CA TYR A 185 26.13 21.67 34.62
C TYR A 185 27.26 21.24 33.69
N THR A 186 27.83 20.05 33.85
CA THR A 186 28.80 19.51 32.87
C THR A 186 28.11 19.22 31.54
N GLU A 187 26.95 18.55 31.55
CA GLU A 187 26.17 18.26 30.34
C GLU A 187 25.68 19.53 29.64
N GLU A 188 25.20 20.53 30.39
CA GLU A 188 24.82 21.84 29.84
C GLU A 188 26.03 22.54 29.18
N LEU A 189 27.21 22.46 29.79
CA LEU A 189 28.42 23.12 29.30
C LEU A 189 28.99 22.41 28.06
N ASP A 190 28.94 21.07 28.03
CA ASP A 190 29.26 20.25 26.88
C ASP A 190 28.28 20.52 25.72
N ALA A 191 26.98 20.70 26.00
CA ALA A 191 25.98 21.01 24.99
C ALA A 191 26.28 22.31 24.21
N TYR A 192 26.79 23.35 24.87
CA TYR A 192 27.20 24.59 24.21
C TYR A 192 28.39 24.43 23.26
N THR A 193 29.25 23.43 23.48
CA THR A 193 30.49 23.22 22.70
C THR A 193 30.45 21.98 21.82
N ALA A 194 29.43 21.12 21.95
CA ALA A 194 29.31 19.85 21.25
C ALA A 194 29.38 19.99 19.73
N GLY A 195 28.66 20.97 19.16
CA GLY A 195 28.69 21.25 17.71
C GLY A 195 30.09 21.67 17.23
N LEU A 196 30.72 22.58 17.96
CA LEU A 196 32.09 23.04 17.72
C LEU A 196 33.11 21.90 17.77
N GLU A 197 33.10 21.11 18.85
CA GLU A 197 34.03 19.98 19.03
C GLU A 197 33.78 18.87 18.01
N LYS A 198 32.51 18.63 17.62
CA LYS A 198 32.16 17.71 16.52
C LYS A 198 32.83 18.12 15.21
N TYR A 199 32.61 19.35 14.73
CA TYR A 199 33.17 19.78 13.44
C TYR A 199 34.69 19.98 13.51
N LYS A 200 35.22 20.43 14.64
CA LYS A 200 36.68 20.51 14.89
C LYS A 200 37.35 19.14 14.83
N ALA A 201 36.73 18.11 15.42
CA ALA A 201 37.19 16.73 15.30
C ALA A 201 37.15 16.25 13.85
N GLN A 202 36.06 16.53 13.11
CA GLN A 202 35.96 16.19 11.69
C GLN A 202 37.05 16.87 10.85
N LEU A 203 37.30 18.17 11.02
CA LEU A 203 38.39 18.90 10.36
C LEU A 203 39.76 18.30 10.69
N LYS A 204 39.99 17.92 11.96
CA LYS A 204 41.24 17.29 12.40
C LYS A 204 41.45 15.93 11.73
N ILE A 205 40.39 15.12 11.63
CA ILE A 205 40.41 13.83 10.92
C ILE A 205 40.74 14.05 9.45
N PHE A 206 40.06 15.01 8.80
CA PHE A 206 40.26 15.32 7.39
C PHE A 206 41.70 15.78 7.08
N LYS A 207 42.28 16.60 7.97
CA LYS A 207 43.69 17.04 7.86
C LYS A 207 44.68 15.90 8.07
N LYS A 208 44.41 14.97 8.99
CA LYS A 208 45.32 13.86 9.33
C LYS A 208 45.28 12.70 8.32
N ALA A 209 44.11 12.38 7.80
CA ALA A 209 43.87 11.15 7.05
C ALA A 209 43.47 11.40 5.59
N ARG A 210 43.93 12.51 4.98
CA ARG A 210 43.61 12.96 3.60
C ARG A 210 42.98 11.85 2.76
N PRO A 211 41.67 11.91 2.45
CA PRO A 211 40.97 10.80 1.83
C PRO A 211 41.72 10.26 0.61
N GLY A 212 42.10 8.98 0.65
CA GLY A 212 42.83 8.34 -0.44
C GLY A 212 41.91 8.18 -1.65
N LEU A 213 42.37 8.65 -2.82
CA LEU A 213 41.63 8.44 -4.07
C LEU A 213 41.68 6.96 -4.43
N GLN A 214 40.52 6.31 -4.49
CA GLN A 214 40.40 4.88 -4.72
C GLN A 214 39.22 4.52 -5.61
N VAL A 215 39.28 3.35 -6.25
CA VAL A 215 38.12 2.77 -6.93
C VAL A 215 37.26 2.11 -5.86
N TYR A 216 36.06 2.63 -5.66
CA TYR A 216 35.05 1.96 -4.85
C TYR A 216 34.43 0.85 -5.69
N GLN A 217 34.48 -0.38 -5.18
CA GLN A 217 33.99 -1.55 -5.89
C GLN A 217 33.12 -2.41 -4.96
N THR A 218 31.88 -2.63 -5.36
CA THR A 218 31.00 -3.65 -4.79
C THR A 218 30.95 -4.84 -5.75
N TYR A 219 31.35 -6.02 -5.28
CA TYR A 219 31.18 -7.25 -6.05
C TYR A 219 29.96 -8.03 -5.56
N MET A 220 28.97 -8.17 -6.43
CA MET A 220 27.80 -9.00 -6.21
C MET A 220 28.03 -10.35 -6.87
N GLU A 221 28.57 -11.29 -6.09
CA GLU A 221 29.02 -12.60 -6.58
C GLU A 221 27.90 -13.40 -7.25
N ASP A 222 26.72 -13.47 -6.63
CA ASP A 222 25.61 -14.31 -7.12
C ASP A 222 25.06 -13.89 -8.49
N VAL A 223 25.18 -12.61 -8.83
CA VAL A 223 24.79 -12.07 -10.15
C VAL A 223 26.01 -11.73 -11.01
N ASN A 224 27.20 -12.17 -10.55
CA ASN A 224 28.50 -11.96 -11.17
C ASN A 224 28.72 -10.53 -11.72
N THR A 225 28.36 -9.53 -10.91
CA THR A 225 28.38 -8.13 -11.34
C THR A 225 29.26 -7.29 -10.41
N VAL A 226 30.14 -6.49 -11.02
CA VAL A 226 31.06 -5.59 -10.32
C VAL A 226 30.59 -4.14 -10.50
N ASP A 227 30.07 -3.53 -9.45
CA ASP A 227 29.62 -2.14 -9.43
C ASP A 227 30.73 -1.20 -8.94
N ARG A 228 31.02 -0.16 -9.71
CA ARG A 228 32.00 0.89 -9.39
C ARG A 228 31.42 2.30 -9.43
N CYS A 229 30.10 2.45 -9.41
CA CYS A 229 29.41 3.74 -9.54
C CYS A 229 29.84 4.75 -8.45
N MET A 230 30.04 4.27 -7.22
CA MET A 230 30.51 5.07 -6.09
C MET A 230 31.95 5.60 -6.26
N SER A 231 32.69 5.14 -7.28
CA SER A 231 33.99 5.73 -7.63
C SER A 231 33.85 7.19 -8.10
N CYS A 232 32.73 7.53 -8.76
CA CYS A 232 32.40 8.90 -9.13
C CYS A 232 31.34 9.51 -8.19
N HIS A 233 30.36 8.71 -7.76
CA HIS A 233 29.25 9.12 -6.91
C HIS A 233 29.53 8.87 -5.42
N VAL A 234 30.61 9.45 -4.90
CA VAL A 234 31.12 9.21 -3.53
C VAL A 234 30.12 9.62 -2.47
N GLY A 235 29.32 10.66 -2.76
CA GLY A 235 28.32 11.21 -1.85
C GLY A 235 27.02 10.43 -1.79
N ILE A 236 26.80 9.46 -2.69
CA ILE A 236 25.44 8.94 -2.93
C ILE A 236 24.83 8.25 -1.71
N ASN A 237 25.64 7.57 -0.89
CA ASN A 237 25.18 6.87 0.31
C ASN A 237 25.14 7.75 1.56
N ARG A 238 25.56 9.02 1.47
CA ARG A 238 25.65 9.93 2.62
C ARG A 238 24.26 10.38 3.05
N THR A 239 24.04 10.46 4.36
CA THR A 239 22.77 10.94 4.94
C THR A 239 22.56 12.42 4.66
N GLU A 240 23.64 13.21 4.69
CA GLU A 240 23.63 14.63 4.36
C GLU A 240 24.37 14.87 3.04
N SER A 241 23.80 15.72 2.19
CA SER A 241 24.41 16.09 0.93
C SER A 241 25.44 17.21 1.11
N VAL A 242 26.57 17.10 0.44
CA VAL A 242 27.58 18.19 0.37
C VAL A 242 27.29 19.17 -0.77
N SER A 243 26.43 18.79 -1.72
CA SER A 243 26.05 19.60 -2.88
C SER A 243 24.67 19.20 -3.41
N THR A 244 24.03 20.08 -4.18
CA THR A 244 22.82 19.74 -4.96
C THR A 244 23.16 19.23 -6.36
N GLU A 245 24.41 19.39 -6.81
CA GLU A 245 24.87 18.99 -8.14
C GLU A 245 25.32 17.53 -8.18
N GLN A 246 24.89 16.78 -9.20
CA GLN A 246 25.41 15.45 -9.49
C GLN A 246 26.83 15.56 -10.09
N PRO A 247 27.78 14.68 -9.74
CA PRO A 247 27.65 13.45 -8.94
C PRO A 247 27.92 13.63 -7.44
N TYR A 248 27.94 14.87 -6.93
CA TYR A 248 28.33 15.19 -5.55
C TYR A 248 27.17 15.15 -4.56
N ALA A 249 25.95 15.15 -5.08
CA ALA A 249 24.75 15.02 -4.28
C ALA A 249 24.58 13.60 -3.71
N ASN A 250 23.88 13.50 -2.58
CA ASN A 250 23.40 12.23 -2.06
C ASN A 250 22.18 11.73 -2.85
N HIS A 251 21.72 10.52 -2.51
CA HIS A 251 20.51 9.97 -3.11
C HIS A 251 19.26 10.80 -2.73
N PRO A 252 18.35 11.15 -3.68
CA PRO A 252 17.21 12.05 -3.45
C PRO A 252 16.33 11.72 -2.23
N ASP A 253 16.18 10.42 -1.90
CA ASP A 253 15.66 9.96 -0.61
C ASP A 253 16.51 8.81 -0.05
N GLN A 254 17.74 9.12 0.35
CA GLN A 254 18.73 8.12 0.80
C GLN A 254 18.16 7.13 1.83
N LYS A 255 17.41 7.63 2.83
CA LYS A 255 16.84 6.79 3.88
C LYS A 255 15.81 5.79 3.35
N LEU A 256 14.97 6.20 2.40
CA LEU A 256 13.93 5.36 1.83
C LEU A 256 14.52 4.23 0.99
N TYR A 257 15.38 4.59 0.03
CA TYR A 257 15.93 3.65 -0.93
C TYR A 257 17.13 2.90 -0.38
N LEU A 258 18.19 3.62 -0.01
CA LEU A 258 19.48 3.03 0.38
C LEU A 258 19.51 2.56 1.84
N GLY A 259 18.58 3.03 2.68
CA GLY A 259 18.38 2.48 4.02
C GLY A 259 17.98 0.99 4.00
N ASN A 260 17.21 0.58 2.99
CA ASN A 260 16.82 -0.81 2.77
C ASN A 260 17.69 -1.53 1.72
N HIS A 261 18.28 -0.77 0.79
CA HIS A 261 19.12 -1.26 -0.31
C HIS A 261 20.52 -0.64 -0.27
N PRO A 262 21.36 -0.97 0.72
CA PRO A 262 22.70 -0.40 0.80
C PRO A 262 23.52 -0.74 -0.46
N PRO A 263 24.15 0.24 -1.14
CA PRO A 263 24.94 0.01 -2.36
C PRO A 263 26.12 -0.95 -2.17
N GLU A 264 26.58 -1.15 -0.94
CA GLU A 264 27.63 -2.10 -0.57
C GLU A 264 27.17 -3.56 -0.70
N LYS A 265 25.85 -3.80 -0.72
CA LYS A 265 25.25 -5.13 -0.87
C LYS A 265 24.50 -5.30 -2.20
N PHE A 266 23.79 -4.26 -2.63
CA PHE A 266 22.92 -4.29 -3.82
C PHE A 266 23.57 -3.65 -5.05
N GLY A 267 24.67 -2.93 -4.91
CA GLY A 267 25.17 -2.06 -5.98
C GLY A 267 24.15 -0.98 -6.38
N CYS A 268 24.54 -0.10 -7.30
CA CYS A 268 23.63 0.85 -7.93
C CYS A 268 22.95 0.24 -9.17
N VAL A 269 23.64 -0.68 -9.87
CA VAL A 269 23.19 -1.21 -11.16
C VAL A 269 21.97 -2.13 -11.10
N LEU A 270 21.64 -2.73 -9.95
CA LEU A 270 20.39 -3.50 -9.84
C LEU A 270 19.16 -2.61 -9.97
N CYS A 271 19.26 -1.35 -9.56
CA CYS A 271 18.19 -0.35 -9.68
C CYS A 271 18.32 0.45 -10.98
N HIS A 272 19.55 0.88 -11.30
CA HIS A 272 19.80 1.85 -12.35
C HIS A 272 20.32 1.27 -13.66
N GLU A 273 20.71 -0.01 -13.75
CA GLU A 273 21.46 -0.54 -14.90
C GLU A 273 22.76 0.26 -15.18
N GLY A 274 23.31 0.16 -16.39
CA GLY A 274 24.57 0.78 -16.79
C GLY A 274 25.71 -0.22 -16.94
N GLN A 275 26.90 0.29 -17.29
CA GLN A 275 28.12 -0.51 -17.37
C GLN A 275 28.88 -0.42 -16.04
N ALA A 276 28.40 -1.21 -15.07
CA ALA A 276 28.82 -1.20 -13.67
C ALA A 276 30.34 -1.12 -13.43
N SER A 277 31.14 -1.80 -14.26
CA SER A 277 32.59 -1.93 -14.10
C SER A 277 33.41 -0.79 -14.73
N ALA A 278 32.79 0.05 -15.58
CA ALA A 278 33.48 1.08 -16.33
C ALA A 278 33.71 2.34 -15.49
N THR A 279 34.97 2.77 -15.40
CA THR A 279 35.38 4.02 -14.71
C THR A 279 36.13 4.99 -15.61
N SER A 280 36.32 4.62 -16.89
CA SER A 280 37.14 5.36 -17.85
C SER A 280 36.42 6.53 -18.51
N SER A 281 35.08 6.60 -18.47
CA SER A 281 34.30 7.76 -18.90
C SER A 281 32.87 7.67 -18.37
N VAL A 282 32.21 8.82 -18.22
CA VAL A 282 30.80 8.90 -17.81
C VAL A 282 29.90 8.17 -18.79
N LYS A 283 30.08 8.37 -20.11
CA LYS A 283 29.28 7.69 -21.14
C LYS A 283 29.40 6.17 -21.05
N LYS A 284 30.63 5.64 -20.91
CA LYS A 284 30.85 4.20 -20.70
C LYS A 284 30.16 3.73 -19.43
N ALA A 285 30.41 4.34 -18.27
CA ALA A 285 29.81 3.96 -16.99
C ALA A 285 28.27 3.92 -17.06
N HIS A 286 27.66 4.92 -17.71
CA HIS A 286 26.21 4.98 -17.92
C HIS A 286 25.69 4.03 -19.01
N GLY A 287 26.56 3.25 -19.66
CA GLY A 287 26.19 2.38 -20.77
C GLY A 287 25.71 3.13 -22.01
N GLU A 288 26.04 4.42 -22.15
CA GLU A 288 25.74 5.27 -23.31
C GLU A 288 26.81 5.10 -24.38
N VAL A 289 27.06 3.84 -24.73
CA VAL A 289 27.98 3.44 -25.78
C VAL A 289 27.26 2.56 -26.76
N GLU A 290 27.73 2.60 -28.01
CA GLU A 290 27.09 1.85 -29.07
C GLU A 290 26.98 0.37 -28.71
N TYR A 291 25.81 -0.20 -28.98
CA TYR A 291 25.48 -1.63 -28.78
C TYR A 291 25.37 -2.10 -27.33
N TRP A 292 25.54 -1.23 -26.33
CA TRP A 292 25.35 -1.63 -24.93
C TRP A 292 23.87 -1.87 -24.63
N LEU A 293 23.56 -3.06 -24.11
CA LEU A 293 22.17 -3.54 -23.99
C LEU A 293 21.41 -2.97 -22.79
N THR A 294 22.15 -2.58 -21.75
CA THR A 294 21.62 -2.14 -20.45
C THR A 294 22.15 -0.75 -20.08
N PRO A 295 21.81 0.30 -20.84
CA PRO A 295 22.15 1.67 -20.46
C PRO A 295 21.40 2.08 -19.19
N ILE A 296 21.91 3.10 -18.50
CA ILE A 296 21.38 3.54 -17.22
C ILE A 296 19.94 4.04 -17.31
N TYR A 297 19.08 3.58 -16.40
CA TYR A 297 17.76 4.13 -16.14
C TYR A 297 17.85 5.42 -15.32
N ARG A 298 17.08 6.41 -15.77
CA ARG A 298 17.02 7.75 -15.16
C ARG A 298 15.59 8.08 -14.75
N GLY A 299 15.46 8.82 -13.64
CA GLY A 299 14.17 9.28 -13.13
C GLY A 299 13.18 8.13 -12.98
N LYS A 300 11.97 8.31 -13.50
CA LYS A 300 10.85 7.36 -13.37
C LYS A 300 11.16 5.96 -13.92
N SER A 301 12.02 5.83 -14.94
CA SER A 301 12.37 4.51 -15.51
C SER A 301 13.08 3.61 -14.51
N ALA A 302 13.80 4.16 -13.52
CA ALA A 302 14.48 3.36 -12.51
C ALA A 302 13.49 2.57 -11.64
N GLN A 303 12.26 3.06 -11.49
CA GLN A 303 11.20 2.36 -10.78
C GLN A 303 10.83 1.02 -11.42
N GLY A 304 11.07 0.85 -12.73
CA GLY A 304 10.84 -0.40 -13.44
C GLY A 304 11.64 -1.56 -12.86
N SER A 305 12.83 -1.31 -12.32
CA SER A 305 13.68 -2.34 -11.71
C SER A 305 13.08 -2.92 -10.42
N CYS A 306 12.18 -2.20 -9.73
CA CYS A 306 11.62 -2.67 -8.47
C CYS A 306 10.85 -3.99 -8.62
N ILE A 307 10.21 -4.24 -9.78
CA ILE A 307 9.44 -5.47 -10.01
C ILE A 307 10.30 -6.74 -10.03
N ARG A 308 11.63 -6.60 -10.23
CA ARG A 308 12.57 -7.74 -10.23
C ARG A 308 12.73 -8.37 -8.84
N CYS A 309 12.50 -7.60 -7.79
CA CYS A 309 12.59 -8.04 -6.39
C CYS A 309 11.27 -7.93 -5.63
N HIS A 310 10.40 -6.99 -5.99
CA HIS A 310 9.10 -6.75 -5.38
C HIS A 310 7.99 -7.25 -6.31
N ASN A 311 7.85 -8.56 -6.43
CA ASN A 311 6.88 -9.19 -7.34
C ASN A 311 5.64 -9.75 -6.64
N GLU A 312 5.61 -9.84 -5.30
CA GLU A 312 4.49 -10.36 -4.51
C GLU A 312 3.31 -9.35 -4.34
N GLY A 313 3.23 -8.32 -5.19
CA GLY A 313 2.07 -7.41 -5.25
C GLY A 313 1.99 -6.33 -4.17
N LYS A 314 2.93 -6.28 -3.20
CA LYS A 314 3.02 -5.19 -2.22
C LYS A 314 3.54 -3.92 -2.90
N GLU A 315 2.69 -2.91 -3.01
CA GLU A 315 3.09 -1.58 -3.46
C GLU A 315 4.21 -1.01 -2.56
N VAL A 316 5.26 -0.49 -3.20
CA VAL A 316 6.42 0.12 -2.52
C VAL A 316 6.48 1.61 -2.80
N MET A 317 6.79 2.37 -1.75
CA MET A 317 7.09 3.80 -1.83
C MET A 317 8.28 4.03 -2.77
N GLY A 318 8.18 5.04 -3.63
CA GLY A 318 9.16 5.31 -4.68
C GLY A 318 9.00 4.47 -5.96
N GLY A 319 7.97 3.61 -6.02
CA GLY A 319 7.63 2.76 -7.18
C GLY A 319 6.28 3.09 -7.82
N GLU A 320 5.77 4.30 -7.66
CA GLU A 320 4.39 4.68 -7.99
C GLU A 320 4.03 4.45 -9.46
N PHE A 321 4.92 4.80 -10.40
CA PHE A 321 4.70 4.58 -11.83
C PHE A 321 4.70 3.10 -12.19
N LEU A 322 5.55 2.31 -11.53
CA LEU A 322 5.57 0.85 -11.71
C LEU A 322 4.22 0.25 -11.29
N TRP A 323 3.76 0.54 -10.07
CA TRP A 323 2.53 -0.04 -9.53
C TRP A 323 1.29 0.47 -10.25
N LYS A 324 1.26 1.74 -10.66
CA LYS A 324 0.24 2.27 -11.57
C LYS A 324 0.23 1.51 -12.90
N GLY A 325 1.40 1.26 -13.49
CA GLY A 325 1.54 0.45 -14.70
C GLY A 325 1.04 -0.98 -14.52
N ARG A 326 1.39 -1.63 -13.40
CA ARG A 326 0.93 -2.99 -13.07
C ARG A 326 -0.60 -3.06 -12.95
N ARG A 327 -1.23 -2.12 -12.22
CA ARG A 327 -2.70 -2.04 -12.10
C ARG A 327 -3.36 -1.80 -13.45
N LEU A 328 -2.85 -0.85 -14.24
CA LEU A 328 -3.37 -0.57 -15.58
C LEU A 328 -3.29 -1.80 -16.49
N PHE A 329 -2.16 -2.52 -16.49
CA PHE A 329 -1.98 -3.73 -17.29
C PHE A 329 -3.00 -4.83 -16.94
N GLU A 330 -3.27 -5.02 -15.64
CA GLU A 330 -4.32 -5.93 -15.18
C GLU A 330 -5.73 -5.45 -15.56
N GLU A 331 -6.04 -4.18 -15.32
CA GLU A 331 -7.36 -3.60 -15.57
C GLU A 331 -7.74 -3.57 -17.04
N LEU A 332 -6.79 -3.23 -17.92
CA LEU A 332 -6.98 -3.26 -19.37
C LEU A 332 -7.05 -4.70 -19.91
N GLY A 333 -6.70 -5.69 -19.09
CA GLY A 333 -6.72 -7.10 -19.49
C GLY A 333 -5.69 -7.43 -20.56
N CYS A 334 -4.53 -6.76 -20.57
CA CYS A 334 -3.49 -6.98 -21.58
C CYS A 334 -3.05 -8.45 -21.64
N TYR A 335 -3.10 -9.15 -20.49
CA TYR A 335 -2.79 -10.57 -20.35
C TYR A 335 -3.79 -11.52 -21.06
N GLY A 336 -4.95 -11.02 -21.49
CA GLY A 336 -5.91 -11.79 -22.28
C GLY A 336 -5.41 -12.05 -23.71
N CYS A 337 -4.61 -11.13 -24.26
CA CYS A 337 -3.95 -11.30 -25.55
C CYS A 337 -2.47 -11.64 -25.43
N HIS A 338 -1.77 -11.09 -24.44
CA HIS A 338 -0.34 -11.28 -24.25
C HIS A 338 -0.05 -12.30 -23.15
N ASP A 339 0.89 -13.20 -23.39
CA ASP A 339 1.38 -14.03 -22.30
C ASP A 339 2.38 -13.25 -21.43
N THR A 340 2.19 -13.27 -20.12
CA THR A 340 2.96 -12.43 -19.19
C THR A 340 2.96 -13.07 -17.81
N GLU A 341 4.13 -13.49 -17.36
CA GLU A 341 4.33 -14.12 -16.05
C GLU A 341 3.86 -13.20 -14.90
N GLY A 342 3.15 -13.78 -13.93
CA GLY A 342 2.59 -13.04 -12.78
C GLY A 342 1.28 -12.29 -13.07
N PHE A 343 0.69 -12.47 -14.25
CA PHE A 343 -0.61 -11.89 -14.63
C PHE A 343 -1.59 -12.96 -15.11
N GLY A 344 -2.89 -12.72 -14.89
CA GLY A 344 -3.96 -13.61 -15.36
C GLY A 344 -4.15 -14.90 -14.56
N GLU A 345 -3.62 -14.98 -13.33
CA GLU A 345 -3.73 -16.16 -12.45
C GLU A 345 -5.09 -16.26 -11.75
N ASP A 346 -5.83 -15.15 -11.60
CA ASP A 346 -7.15 -15.12 -10.96
C ASP A 346 -8.23 -15.70 -11.90
N LYS A 347 -8.60 -16.96 -11.66
CA LYS A 347 -9.65 -17.68 -12.40
C LYS A 347 -11.06 -17.14 -12.16
N HIS A 348 -11.25 -16.32 -11.12
CA HIS A 348 -12.53 -15.71 -10.78
C HIS A 348 -12.67 -14.28 -11.34
N ARG A 349 -11.78 -13.87 -12.24
CA ARG A 349 -11.80 -12.55 -12.87
C ARG A 349 -12.21 -12.64 -14.34
N MET A 350 -13.25 -11.90 -14.71
CA MET A 350 -13.58 -11.62 -16.11
C MET A 350 -12.79 -10.41 -16.62
N ILE A 351 -12.27 -10.47 -17.86
CA ILE A 351 -11.73 -9.30 -18.56
C ILE A 351 -12.88 -8.58 -19.28
N GLY A 352 -13.62 -9.32 -20.12
CA GLY A 352 -14.86 -8.91 -20.76
C GLY A 352 -16.03 -9.81 -20.34
N PRO A 353 -17.28 -9.34 -20.46
CA PRO A 353 -18.46 -10.15 -20.17
C PRO A 353 -18.61 -11.31 -21.17
N SER A 354 -19.34 -12.36 -20.78
CA SER A 354 -19.72 -13.42 -21.72
C SER A 354 -20.59 -12.85 -22.84
N LEU A 355 -20.35 -13.34 -24.06
CA LEU A 355 -21.14 -12.99 -25.24
C LEU A 355 -22.13 -14.11 -25.60
N LYS A 356 -22.15 -15.22 -24.85
CA LYS A 356 -23.10 -16.33 -25.05
C LYS A 356 -24.56 -15.85 -25.02
N ASN A 357 -24.89 -14.90 -24.14
CA ASN A 357 -26.26 -14.39 -23.99
C ASN A 357 -26.55 -13.06 -24.71
N ILE A 358 -25.70 -12.65 -25.65
CA ILE A 358 -25.79 -11.30 -26.24
C ILE A 358 -27.14 -11.00 -26.90
N LYS A 359 -27.78 -11.99 -27.54
CA LYS A 359 -29.11 -11.89 -28.18
C LYS A 359 -30.25 -11.53 -27.22
N ASN A 360 -30.12 -11.90 -25.94
CA ASN A 360 -31.06 -11.56 -24.89
C ASN A 360 -30.79 -10.16 -24.31
N LYS A 361 -29.53 -9.75 -24.30
CA LYS A 361 -29.06 -8.55 -23.59
C LYS A 361 -29.27 -7.26 -24.37
N VAL A 362 -28.99 -7.26 -25.67
CA VAL A 362 -28.94 -6.04 -26.48
C VAL A 362 -29.83 -6.10 -27.71
N GLY A 363 -30.14 -4.93 -28.27
CA GLY A 363 -30.79 -4.83 -29.57
C GLY A 363 -29.88 -5.25 -30.73
N ALA A 364 -30.47 -5.81 -31.78
CA ALA A 364 -29.77 -6.38 -32.95
C ALA A 364 -28.74 -5.43 -33.60
N GLY A 365 -29.10 -4.18 -33.86
CA GLY A 365 -28.22 -3.19 -34.49
C GLY A 365 -27.14 -2.62 -33.56
N TRP A 366 -27.24 -2.83 -32.24
CA TRP A 366 -26.31 -2.25 -31.27
C TRP A 366 -24.91 -2.89 -31.34
N ILE A 367 -24.83 -4.20 -31.63
CA ILE A 367 -23.57 -4.95 -31.63
C ILE A 367 -22.58 -4.34 -32.63
N THR A 368 -23.03 -4.06 -33.85
CA THR A 368 -22.20 -3.47 -34.91
C THR A 368 -21.71 -2.08 -34.50
N ALA A 369 -22.60 -1.21 -34.02
CA ALA A 369 -22.25 0.14 -33.60
C ALA A 369 -21.23 0.13 -32.45
N TRP A 370 -21.42 -0.76 -31.47
CA TRP A 370 -20.54 -0.89 -30.31
C TRP A 370 -19.14 -1.38 -30.67
N ILE A 371 -19.03 -2.41 -31.52
CA ILE A 371 -17.73 -3.00 -31.89
C ILE A 371 -16.92 -2.03 -32.77
N LYS A 372 -17.61 -1.22 -33.57
CA LYS A 372 -16.99 -0.22 -34.46
C LYS A 372 -16.47 1.00 -33.71
N ASP A 373 -17.22 1.52 -32.73
CA ASP A 373 -16.82 2.69 -31.95
C ASP A 373 -17.30 2.58 -30.48
N PRO A 374 -16.61 1.77 -29.66
CA PRO A 374 -17.03 1.55 -28.28
C PRO A 374 -16.88 2.83 -27.43
N LYS A 375 -15.87 3.65 -27.71
CA LYS A 375 -15.59 4.89 -26.96
C LYS A 375 -16.53 6.03 -27.34
N GLY A 376 -17.02 6.10 -28.56
CA GLY A 376 -18.08 7.03 -28.96
C GLY A 376 -19.41 6.75 -28.24
N PHE A 377 -19.72 5.48 -27.98
CA PHE A 377 -20.88 5.13 -27.15
C PHE A 377 -20.61 5.39 -25.66
N ARG A 378 -19.46 4.94 -25.15
CA ARG A 378 -19.06 5.10 -23.74
C ARG A 378 -17.58 5.45 -23.63
N PRO A 379 -17.23 6.73 -23.39
CA PRO A 379 -15.84 7.19 -23.33
C PRO A 379 -14.96 6.44 -22.32
N THR A 380 -15.54 5.99 -21.20
CA THR A 380 -14.85 5.29 -20.11
C THR A 380 -14.73 3.78 -20.29
N THR A 381 -15.15 3.24 -21.44
CA THR A 381 -15.10 1.79 -21.69
C THR A 381 -13.68 1.24 -21.75
N LEU A 382 -13.51 0.01 -21.25
CA LEU A 382 -12.28 -0.77 -21.37
C LEU A 382 -12.12 -1.46 -22.73
N MET A 383 -13.20 -1.59 -23.50
CA MET A 383 -13.14 -2.22 -24.81
C MET A 383 -12.37 -1.31 -25.77
N PRO A 384 -11.26 -1.79 -26.36
CA PRO A 384 -10.44 -0.98 -27.25
C PRO A 384 -11.06 -0.88 -28.65
N ASP A 385 -10.55 0.05 -29.45
CA ASP A 385 -10.94 0.22 -30.85
C ASP A 385 -10.10 -0.72 -31.75
N PHE A 386 -10.78 -1.65 -32.41
CA PHE A 386 -10.17 -2.61 -33.34
C PHE A 386 -10.02 -2.04 -34.77
N ARG A 387 -10.37 -0.77 -35.00
CA ARG A 387 -10.34 -0.05 -36.29
C ARG A 387 -10.98 -0.87 -37.41
N LEU A 388 -12.15 -1.42 -37.13
CA LEU A 388 -12.88 -2.30 -38.03
C LEU A 388 -13.68 -1.49 -39.05
N THR A 389 -13.81 -2.03 -40.25
CA THR A 389 -14.77 -1.51 -41.23
C THR A 389 -16.19 -1.89 -40.83
N GLU A 390 -17.19 -1.21 -41.41
CA GLU A 390 -18.61 -1.54 -41.18
C GLU A 390 -18.92 -3.01 -41.53
N GLU A 391 -18.37 -3.52 -42.63
CA GLU A 391 -18.59 -4.89 -43.09
C GLU A 391 -17.95 -5.93 -42.17
N GLU A 392 -16.76 -5.66 -41.65
CA GLU A 392 -16.10 -6.51 -40.66
C GLU A 392 -16.90 -6.54 -39.36
N ALA A 393 -17.38 -5.38 -38.88
CA ALA A 393 -18.21 -5.29 -37.69
C ALA A 393 -19.54 -6.04 -37.84
N GLN A 394 -20.19 -5.94 -39.00
CA GLN A 394 -21.39 -6.72 -39.32
C GLN A 394 -21.10 -8.23 -39.33
N SER A 395 -19.99 -8.65 -39.92
CA SER A 395 -19.63 -10.08 -39.98
C SER A 395 -19.42 -10.66 -38.58
N ILE A 396 -18.70 -9.94 -37.71
CA ILE A 396 -18.53 -10.31 -36.30
C ILE A 396 -19.88 -10.34 -35.58
N ALA A 397 -20.73 -9.33 -35.79
CA ALA A 397 -22.06 -9.27 -35.19
C ALA A 397 -22.95 -10.45 -35.62
N ALA A 398 -22.92 -10.84 -36.90
CA ALA A 398 -23.66 -12.00 -37.42
C ALA A 398 -23.20 -13.31 -36.74
N TYR A 399 -21.89 -13.51 -36.60
CA TYR A 399 -21.36 -14.68 -35.88
C TYR A 399 -21.86 -14.72 -34.43
N LEU A 400 -21.68 -13.62 -33.70
CA LEU A 400 -22.08 -13.51 -32.30
C LEU A 400 -23.59 -13.73 -32.12
N TRP A 401 -24.39 -13.24 -33.07
CA TRP A 401 -25.85 -13.37 -33.03
C TRP A 401 -26.33 -14.80 -33.28
N GLN A 402 -25.75 -15.50 -34.26
CA GLN A 402 -26.12 -16.87 -34.63
C GLN A 402 -25.63 -17.91 -33.61
N HIS A 403 -24.53 -17.62 -32.92
CA HIS A 403 -23.95 -18.52 -31.90
C HIS A 403 -24.33 -18.13 -30.47
N ALA A 404 -25.17 -17.11 -30.30
CA ALA A 404 -25.75 -16.79 -29.00
C ALA A 404 -26.77 -17.86 -28.57
N ASP A 405 -27.02 -17.92 -27.27
CA ASP A 405 -28.11 -18.70 -26.71
C ASP A 405 -29.46 -18.14 -27.14
N GLU A 406 -30.46 -19.02 -27.17
CA GLU A 406 -31.80 -18.69 -27.66
C GLU A 406 -32.41 -17.50 -26.91
N LYS A 407 -33.19 -16.72 -27.65
CA LYS A 407 -33.89 -15.56 -27.08
C LYS A 407 -35.03 -16.05 -26.18
N LYS A 408 -34.97 -15.70 -24.89
CA LYS A 408 -35.94 -16.10 -23.87
C LYS A 408 -36.74 -14.94 -23.29
N THR A 409 -36.25 -13.71 -23.44
CA THR A 409 -36.88 -12.51 -22.86
C THR A 409 -37.70 -11.73 -23.88
N THR A 410 -38.86 -11.21 -23.47
CA THR A 410 -39.66 -10.27 -24.27
C THR A 410 -38.97 -8.90 -24.36
N ASP A 411 -39.12 -8.25 -25.51
CA ASP A 411 -38.65 -6.87 -25.73
C ASP A 411 -39.71 -5.83 -25.31
N GLU A 412 -40.90 -6.28 -24.89
CA GLU A 412 -41.97 -5.38 -24.47
C GLU A 412 -41.60 -4.66 -23.18
N ILE A 413 -41.65 -3.32 -23.25
CA ILE A 413 -41.44 -2.44 -22.11
C ILE A 413 -42.84 -2.08 -21.56
N PRO A 414 -43.14 -2.41 -20.30
CA PRO A 414 -44.37 -1.96 -19.65
C PRO A 414 -44.47 -0.43 -19.65
N THR A 415 -45.69 0.10 -19.69
CA THR A 415 -45.90 1.53 -19.47
C THR A 415 -45.76 1.84 -17.98
N PHE A 416 -44.88 2.79 -17.65
CA PHE A 416 -44.68 3.29 -16.28
C PHE A 416 -45.32 4.68 -16.14
N ASN A 417 -46.07 4.90 -15.07
CA ASN A 417 -46.57 6.23 -14.72
C ASN A 417 -45.53 7.05 -13.94
N GLU A 418 -45.78 8.34 -13.73
CA GLU A 418 -44.84 9.23 -13.03
C GLU A 418 -44.51 8.75 -11.60
N GLU A 419 -45.52 8.27 -10.86
CA GLU A 419 -45.32 7.75 -9.49
C GLU A 419 -44.38 6.54 -9.46
N GLN A 420 -44.53 5.60 -10.40
CA GLN A 420 -43.67 4.43 -10.53
C GLN A 420 -42.24 4.80 -10.93
N LEU A 421 -42.05 5.84 -11.75
CA LEU A 421 -40.72 6.34 -12.11
C LEU A 421 -40.03 6.99 -10.91
N VAL A 422 -40.77 7.77 -10.10
CA VAL A 422 -40.25 8.34 -8.84
C VAL A 422 -39.89 7.23 -7.85
N GLN A 423 -40.73 6.19 -7.72
CA GLN A 423 -40.40 5.02 -6.89
C GLN A 423 -39.16 4.29 -7.39
N GLY A 424 -38.99 4.16 -8.72
CA GLY A 424 -37.80 3.56 -9.32
C GLY A 424 -36.52 4.37 -9.07
N ASP A 425 -36.61 5.70 -9.12
CA ASP A 425 -35.51 6.63 -8.80
C ASP A 425 -35.07 6.47 -7.34
N PHE A 426 -36.05 6.57 -6.44
CA PHE A 426 -35.85 6.39 -5.01
C PHE A 426 -35.22 5.03 -4.67
N LEU A 427 -35.75 3.94 -5.24
CA LEU A 427 -35.17 2.61 -5.05
C LEU A 427 -33.73 2.52 -5.56
N PHE A 428 -33.42 3.18 -6.67
CA PHE A 428 -32.08 3.17 -7.24
C PHE A 428 -31.05 3.87 -6.32
N GLU A 429 -31.42 5.00 -5.72
CA GLU A 429 -30.59 5.71 -4.74
C GLU A 429 -30.47 4.92 -3.43
N GLN A 430 -31.60 4.51 -2.85
CA GLN A 430 -31.65 3.85 -1.55
C GLN A 430 -30.91 2.50 -1.51
N VAL A 431 -30.98 1.72 -2.59
CA VAL A 431 -30.30 0.43 -2.68
C VAL A 431 -28.77 0.61 -2.77
N GLY A 432 -28.30 1.83 -3.07
CA GLY A 432 -26.89 2.17 -3.13
C GLY A 432 -26.25 1.89 -4.48
N CYS A 433 -27.02 1.91 -5.57
CA CYS A 433 -26.47 1.68 -6.91
C CYS A 433 -25.40 2.72 -7.30
N MET A 434 -25.50 3.95 -6.78
CA MET A 434 -24.53 5.03 -6.97
C MET A 434 -23.17 4.79 -6.29
N ALA A 435 -23.07 3.87 -5.33
CA ALA A 435 -21.78 3.50 -4.72
C ALA A 435 -20.80 2.90 -5.73
N CYS A 436 -21.28 2.46 -6.90
CA CYS A 436 -20.48 1.87 -7.95
C CYS A 436 -20.71 2.52 -9.32
N HIS A 437 -21.95 2.94 -9.60
CA HIS A 437 -22.37 3.45 -10.90
C HIS A 437 -22.48 4.98 -10.94
N SER A 438 -22.29 5.55 -12.13
CA SER A 438 -22.53 6.99 -12.40
C SER A 438 -23.51 7.15 -13.57
N TYR A 439 -24.23 8.28 -13.61
CA TYR A 439 -25.10 8.72 -14.73
C TYR A 439 -24.56 9.88 -15.53
N ARG A 440 -23.46 10.49 -15.10
CA ARG A 440 -22.91 11.66 -15.77
C ARG A 440 -22.18 11.22 -17.04
N GLU A 441 -22.56 11.72 -18.22
CA GLU A 441 -21.92 11.34 -19.48
C GLU A 441 -20.42 11.69 -19.51
N ASP A 442 -20.03 12.75 -18.81
CA ASP A 442 -18.66 13.26 -18.66
C ASP A 442 -17.89 12.62 -17.50
N ALA A 443 -18.48 11.66 -16.77
CA ALA A 443 -17.81 11.03 -15.64
C ALA A 443 -16.51 10.35 -16.05
N GLU A 444 -15.49 10.48 -15.21
CA GLU A 444 -14.26 9.71 -15.36
C GLU A 444 -14.51 8.20 -15.19
N ARG A 445 -13.52 7.40 -15.56
CA ARG A 445 -13.61 5.94 -15.49
C ARG A 445 -13.70 5.49 -14.01
N GLY A 446 -14.89 5.07 -13.61
CA GLY A 446 -15.18 4.50 -12.29
C GLY A 446 -15.04 2.97 -12.22
N PHE A 447 -15.42 2.40 -11.07
CA PHE A 447 -15.37 0.95 -10.80
C PHE A 447 -16.37 0.15 -11.65
N ALA A 448 -17.63 0.63 -11.76
CA ALA A 448 -18.68 -0.02 -12.52
C ALA A 448 -19.03 0.75 -13.81
N PRO A 449 -19.72 0.10 -14.76
CA PRO A 449 -20.18 0.75 -15.98
C PRO A 449 -20.99 2.01 -15.72
N ASN A 450 -20.66 3.09 -16.43
CA ASN A 450 -21.53 4.27 -16.51
C ASN A 450 -22.89 3.89 -17.14
N LEU A 451 -23.97 4.35 -16.50
CA LEU A 451 -25.36 4.02 -16.83
C LEU A 451 -26.07 5.09 -17.66
N ALA A 452 -25.43 6.22 -17.99
CA ALA A 452 -26.03 7.34 -18.71
C ALA A 452 -26.79 6.98 -20.01
N ARG A 453 -26.38 5.90 -20.68
CA ARG A 453 -26.96 5.41 -21.95
C ARG A 453 -27.45 3.96 -21.86
N ILE A 454 -27.74 3.45 -20.66
CA ILE A 454 -28.08 2.02 -20.48
C ILE A 454 -29.35 1.61 -21.23
N GLY A 455 -30.37 2.49 -21.27
CA GLY A 455 -31.63 2.29 -21.98
C GLY A 455 -31.51 2.21 -23.51
N GLN A 456 -30.44 2.77 -24.08
CA GLN A 456 -30.14 2.66 -25.51
C GLN A 456 -29.51 1.30 -25.90
N LYS A 457 -29.08 0.52 -24.90
CA LYS A 457 -28.33 -0.72 -25.09
C LYS A 457 -29.11 -1.96 -24.70
N VAL A 458 -29.71 -1.95 -23.50
CA VAL A 458 -30.14 -3.19 -22.83
C VAL A 458 -31.64 -3.40 -23.00
N ASN A 459 -32.03 -4.64 -23.32
CA ASN A 459 -33.44 -5.02 -23.37
C ASN A 459 -34.05 -5.03 -21.96
N TYR A 460 -35.27 -4.51 -21.81
CA TYR A 460 -35.93 -4.36 -20.52
C TYR A 460 -36.02 -5.66 -19.71
N GLY A 461 -36.52 -6.75 -20.31
CA GLY A 461 -36.64 -8.03 -19.62
C GLY A 461 -35.31 -8.55 -19.08
N TYR A 462 -34.23 -8.39 -19.84
CA TYR A 462 -32.89 -8.76 -19.39
C TYR A 462 -32.41 -7.86 -18.24
N LEU A 463 -32.68 -6.56 -18.28
CA LEU A 463 -32.29 -5.63 -17.21
C LEU A 463 -32.97 -5.98 -15.88
N VAL A 464 -34.26 -6.35 -15.91
CA VAL A 464 -34.98 -6.82 -14.71
C VAL A 464 -34.31 -8.06 -14.13
N GLU A 465 -34.08 -9.08 -14.96
CA GLU A 465 -33.43 -10.32 -14.51
C GLU A 465 -31.99 -10.08 -14.01
N TRP A 466 -31.25 -9.17 -14.65
CA TRP A 466 -29.92 -8.75 -14.27
C TRP A 466 -29.91 -8.09 -12.89
N ILE A 467 -30.81 -7.14 -12.62
CA ILE A 467 -30.92 -6.45 -11.33
C ILE A 467 -31.31 -7.43 -10.21
N MET A 468 -32.19 -8.38 -10.48
CA MET A 468 -32.60 -9.41 -9.50
C MET A 468 -31.45 -10.34 -9.14
N ASN A 469 -30.77 -10.90 -10.13
CA ASN A 469 -29.72 -11.88 -9.93
C ASN A 469 -28.63 -11.83 -11.03
N PRO A 470 -27.64 -10.92 -10.90
CA PRO A 470 -26.59 -10.75 -11.90
C PRO A 470 -25.78 -12.03 -12.15
N LYS A 471 -25.46 -12.78 -11.10
CA LYS A 471 -24.65 -14.02 -11.18
C LYS A 471 -25.36 -15.16 -11.91
N SER A 472 -26.69 -15.16 -11.97
CA SER A 472 -27.43 -16.12 -12.80
C SER A 472 -27.22 -15.90 -14.30
N LYS A 473 -26.86 -14.67 -14.69
CA LYS A 473 -26.59 -14.29 -16.09
C LYS A 473 -25.11 -14.36 -16.43
N GLU A 474 -24.27 -13.91 -15.50
CA GLU A 474 -22.81 -13.87 -15.63
C GLU A 474 -22.17 -14.34 -14.32
N PRO A 475 -21.78 -15.62 -14.19
CA PRO A 475 -21.31 -16.20 -12.91
C PRO A 475 -20.13 -15.45 -12.26
N LEU A 476 -19.24 -14.89 -13.07
CA LEU A 476 -18.05 -14.16 -12.63
C LEU A 476 -18.29 -12.64 -12.44
N THR A 477 -19.53 -12.15 -12.59
CA THR A 477 -19.82 -10.72 -12.45
C THR A 477 -19.51 -10.24 -11.05
N ARG A 478 -18.99 -9.01 -10.97
CA ARG A 478 -18.72 -8.31 -9.70
C ARG A 478 -19.97 -7.63 -9.13
N MET A 479 -21.02 -7.45 -9.93
CA MET A 479 -22.26 -6.84 -9.45
C MET A 479 -22.94 -7.80 -8.46
N PRO A 480 -23.16 -7.38 -7.20
CA PRO A 480 -23.76 -8.24 -6.21
C PRO A 480 -25.29 -8.29 -6.39
N SER A 481 -25.93 -9.25 -5.73
CA SER A 481 -27.39 -9.26 -5.63
C SER A 481 -27.83 -8.37 -4.47
N PHE A 482 -28.69 -7.40 -4.77
CA PHE A 482 -29.33 -6.53 -3.77
C PHE A 482 -30.61 -7.14 -3.19
N ARG A 483 -30.91 -8.41 -3.49
CA ARG A 483 -32.08 -9.16 -2.98
C ARG A 483 -33.42 -8.46 -3.27
N LEU A 484 -33.51 -7.77 -4.42
CA LEU A 484 -34.74 -7.09 -4.85
C LEU A 484 -35.78 -8.10 -5.37
N THR A 485 -37.05 -7.83 -5.07
CA THR A 485 -38.17 -8.55 -5.68
C THR A 485 -38.30 -8.18 -7.15
N GLN A 486 -38.99 -9.01 -7.93
CA GLN A 486 -39.22 -8.75 -9.36
C GLN A 486 -39.92 -7.41 -9.61
N GLU A 487 -40.88 -7.05 -8.75
CA GLU A 487 -41.58 -5.76 -8.81
C GLU A 487 -40.62 -4.58 -8.60
N LYS A 488 -39.79 -4.61 -7.56
CA LYS A 488 -38.82 -3.53 -7.30
C LYS A 488 -37.76 -3.44 -8.40
N ALA A 489 -37.28 -4.58 -8.90
CA ALA A 489 -36.34 -4.61 -10.02
C ALA A 489 -36.97 -4.07 -11.32
N SER A 490 -38.27 -4.33 -11.53
CA SER A 490 -39.07 -3.79 -12.63
C SER A 490 -39.16 -2.27 -12.58
N LEU A 491 -39.42 -1.69 -11.39
CA LEU A 491 -39.47 -0.23 -11.21
C LEU A 491 -38.12 0.43 -11.49
N VAL A 492 -37.03 -0.13 -10.93
CA VAL A 492 -35.67 0.39 -11.20
C VAL A 492 -35.36 0.29 -12.70
N ALA A 493 -35.56 -0.88 -13.33
CA ALA A 493 -35.32 -1.04 -14.76
C ALA A 493 -36.16 -0.07 -15.62
N GLY A 494 -37.43 0.13 -15.27
CA GLY A 494 -38.33 1.06 -15.95
C GLY A 494 -37.83 2.51 -15.87
N TYR A 495 -37.45 2.94 -14.66
CA TYR A 495 -36.82 4.24 -14.43
C TYR A 495 -35.55 4.42 -15.25
N LEU A 496 -34.63 3.44 -15.22
CA LEU A 496 -33.37 3.50 -15.97
C LEU A 496 -33.60 3.67 -17.46
N ILE A 497 -34.49 2.85 -18.03
CA ILE A 497 -34.81 2.93 -19.45
C ILE A 497 -35.45 4.27 -19.76
N ASN A 498 -36.46 4.72 -19.02
CA ASN A 498 -37.13 5.98 -19.30
C ASN A 498 -36.16 7.18 -19.25
N LYS A 499 -35.33 7.25 -18.20
CA LYS A 499 -34.36 8.34 -17.98
C LYS A 499 -33.25 8.36 -19.04
N THR A 500 -32.80 7.20 -19.50
CA THR A 500 -31.58 7.08 -20.35
C THR A 500 -31.86 6.73 -21.81
N SER A 501 -33.13 6.60 -22.20
CA SER A 501 -33.54 6.36 -23.59
C SER A 501 -33.72 7.65 -24.41
N ALA A 502 -33.52 8.83 -23.81
CA ALA A 502 -33.53 10.09 -24.55
C ALA A 502 -32.46 10.03 -25.65
N GLY A 503 -32.90 10.09 -26.91
CA GLY A 503 -32.06 9.78 -28.08
C GLY A 503 -32.42 8.49 -28.81
N ASN A 504 -33.63 7.95 -28.60
CA ASN A 504 -34.26 6.80 -29.26
C ASN A 504 -34.38 6.91 -30.81
N ALA A 505 -33.36 7.39 -31.50
CA ALA A 505 -33.00 6.75 -32.74
C ALA A 505 -32.62 5.31 -32.35
N LYS A 506 -33.60 4.39 -32.43
CA LYS A 506 -33.30 3.04 -32.91
C LYS A 506 -32.33 3.27 -34.06
N THR A 507 -31.03 3.05 -33.83
CA THR A 507 -30.02 3.28 -34.86
C THR A 507 -30.51 2.49 -36.06
N GLY A 508 -30.78 3.23 -37.13
CA GLY A 508 -31.59 2.80 -38.25
C GLY A 508 -30.88 1.70 -39.02
N LEU A 509 -31.02 0.47 -38.55
CA LEU A 509 -30.83 -0.74 -39.31
C LEU A 509 -32.21 -1.37 -39.42
N THR A 510 -33.02 -0.83 -40.32
CA THR A 510 -34.26 -1.46 -40.79
C THR A 510 -33.98 -2.80 -41.49
N ASP A 511 -32.73 -3.05 -41.87
CA ASP A 511 -32.25 -4.32 -42.40
C ASP A 511 -31.35 -5.04 -41.39
N THR A 512 -31.90 -6.09 -40.78
CA THR A 512 -31.21 -7.04 -39.89
C THR A 512 -31.02 -8.41 -40.55
N ALA A 513 -31.37 -8.57 -41.83
CA ALA A 513 -31.34 -9.87 -42.51
C ALA A 513 -29.92 -10.46 -42.54
N TRP A 514 -28.91 -9.59 -42.64
CA TRP A 514 -27.49 -9.97 -42.63
C TRP A 514 -27.02 -10.62 -41.32
N LEU A 515 -27.75 -10.45 -40.19
CA LEU A 515 -27.41 -11.14 -38.94
C LEU A 515 -27.60 -12.65 -39.02
N GLU A 516 -28.48 -13.12 -39.91
CA GLU A 516 -28.76 -14.55 -40.13
C GLU A 516 -28.03 -15.10 -41.37
N ASP A 517 -27.19 -14.29 -42.03
CA ASP A 517 -26.36 -14.69 -43.17
C ASP A 517 -25.18 -15.58 -42.71
N LYS A 518 -25.12 -16.80 -43.26
CA LYS A 518 -24.09 -17.79 -42.93
C LYS A 518 -22.70 -17.43 -43.44
N ASP A 519 -22.60 -16.77 -44.59
CA ASP A 519 -21.31 -16.39 -45.16
C ASP A 519 -20.68 -15.25 -44.35
N LYS A 520 -21.51 -14.28 -43.93
CA LYS A 520 -21.08 -13.24 -42.97
C LYS A 520 -20.68 -13.82 -41.61
N SER A 521 -21.43 -14.81 -41.10
CA SER A 521 -21.09 -15.52 -39.88
C SER A 521 -19.73 -16.20 -39.99
N HIS A 522 -19.44 -16.88 -41.10
CA HIS A 522 -18.14 -17.53 -41.33
C HIS A 522 -16.99 -16.51 -41.42
N ALA A 523 -17.21 -15.38 -42.11
CA ALA A 523 -16.23 -14.28 -42.13
C ALA A 523 -16.01 -13.68 -40.71
N GLY A 524 -17.09 -13.54 -39.93
CA GLY A 524 -17.05 -13.10 -38.54
C GLY A 524 -16.23 -14.02 -37.65
N GLU A 525 -16.39 -15.33 -37.81
CA GLU A 525 -15.60 -16.35 -37.10
C GLU A 525 -14.09 -16.14 -37.33
N ALA A 526 -13.69 -15.95 -38.59
CA ALA A 526 -12.30 -15.70 -38.95
C ALA A 526 -11.76 -14.40 -38.36
N LEU A 527 -12.57 -13.32 -38.36
CA LEU A 527 -12.20 -12.03 -37.76
C LEU A 527 -12.06 -12.11 -36.23
N ILE A 528 -12.98 -12.80 -35.55
CA ILE A 528 -12.91 -13.00 -34.10
C ILE A 528 -11.64 -13.77 -33.72
N LYS A 529 -11.32 -14.84 -34.47
CA LYS A 529 -10.08 -15.61 -34.27
C LYS A 529 -8.84 -14.76 -34.48
N ARG A 530 -8.87 -13.91 -35.51
CA ARG A 530 -7.77 -13.03 -35.87
C ARG A 530 -7.51 -11.96 -34.80
N TYR A 531 -8.55 -11.25 -34.36
CA TYR A 531 -8.43 -10.17 -33.38
C TYR A 531 -8.41 -10.67 -31.93
N GLY A 532 -8.64 -11.97 -31.71
CA GLY A 532 -8.49 -12.60 -30.41
C GLY A 532 -9.56 -12.18 -29.40
N CYS A 533 -10.79 -11.89 -29.86
CA CYS A 533 -11.84 -11.38 -28.97
C CYS A 533 -12.14 -12.37 -27.82
N PHE A 534 -11.91 -13.67 -28.04
CA PHE A 534 -12.06 -14.74 -27.06
C PHE A 534 -11.04 -14.66 -25.89
N GLY A 535 -9.95 -13.90 -26.04
CA GLY A 535 -8.98 -13.66 -24.96
C GLY A 535 -9.55 -12.77 -23.85
N CYS A 536 -10.55 -11.95 -24.18
CA CYS A 536 -11.26 -11.10 -23.22
C CYS A 536 -12.69 -11.60 -22.95
N HIS A 537 -13.38 -12.08 -23.98
CA HIS A 537 -14.79 -12.48 -23.92
C HIS A 537 -14.96 -13.99 -23.95
N GLU A 538 -15.92 -14.51 -23.19
CA GLU A 538 -16.37 -15.88 -23.39
C GLU A 538 -17.30 -15.95 -24.62
N ILE A 539 -16.91 -16.72 -25.64
CA ILE A 539 -17.63 -16.87 -26.91
C ILE A 539 -17.85 -18.37 -27.17
N LYS A 540 -19.10 -18.74 -27.47
CA LYS A 540 -19.49 -20.12 -27.75
C LYS A 540 -18.74 -20.69 -28.96
N GLY A 541 -18.16 -21.87 -28.80
CA GLY A 541 -17.39 -22.56 -29.84
C GLY A 541 -15.93 -22.08 -29.95
N MET A 542 -15.49 -21.20 -29.06
CA MET A 542 -14.13 -20.64 -29.03
C MET A 542 -13.47 -20.79 -27.66
N GLU A 543 -14.07 -21.57 -26.77
CA GLU A 543 -13.52 -21.88 -25.47
C GLU A 543 -12.19 -22.65 -25.63
N GLY A 544 -11.12 -22.14 -25.01
CA GLY A 544 -9.80 -22.79 -25.02
C GLY A 544 -8.87 -22.41 -26.18
N LEU A 545 -9.25 -21.48 -27.05
CA LEU A 545 -8.31 -20.91 -28.03
C LEU A 545 -7.17 -20.15 -27.32
N GLY A 546 -5.95 -20.29 -27.85
CA GLY A 546 -4.74 -19.71 -27.27
C GLY A 546 -4.59 -18.20 -27.51
N LYS A 547 -3.80 -17.55 -26.66
CA LYS A 547 -3.49 -16.12 -26.75
C LYS A 547 -2.85 -15.75 -28.10
N ILE A 548 -3.22 -14.59 -28.65
CA ILE A 548 -2.83 -14.17 -30.00
C ILE A 548 -1.66 -13.16 -30.07
N GLY A 549 -1.32 -12.56 -28.93
CA GLY A 549 -0.28 -11.54 -28.80
C GLY A 549 1.07 -12.16 -28.52
N THR A 550 2.13 -11.37 -28.71
CA THR A 550 3.48 -11.78 -28.33
C THR A 550 3.58 -11.96 -26.81
N GLU A 551 4.43 -12.86 -26.38
CA GLU A 551 4.88 -12.98 -24.99
C GLU A 551 5.61 -11.68 -24.58
N LEU A 552 5.37 -11.23 -23.34
CA LEU A 552 5.87 -9.97 -22.80
C LEU A 552 6.70 -10.09 -21.51
N SER A 553 6.86 -11.27 -20.91
CA SER A 553 7.55 -11.40 -19.60
C SER A 553 9.01 -10.99 -19.67
N ALA A 554 9.62 -11.00 -20.86
CA ALA A 554 11.00 -10.54 -21.10
C ALA A 554 11.12 -9.30 -22.01
N ILE A 555 10.04 -8.55 -22.23
CA ILE A 555 10.03 -7.45 -23.21
C ILE A 555 11.06 -6.35 -22.88
N GLY A 556 11.34 -6.10 -21.60
CA GLY A 556 12.32 -5.13 -21.12
C GLY A 556 13.77 -5.50 -21.45
N ALA A 557 14.05 -6.80 -21.67
CA ALA A 557 15.37 -7.31 -22.06
C ALA A 557 15.51 -7.58 -23.57
N LYS A 558 14.41 -7.52 -24.34
CA LYS A 558 14.41 -7.81 -25.78
C LYS A 558 15.37 -6.89 -26.55
N GLN A 559 16.12 -7.45 -27.49
CA GLN A 559 17.06 -6.70 -28.32
C GLN A 559 16.32 -5.83 -29.34
N VAL A 560 16.79 -4.59 -29.54
CA VAL A 560 16.05 -3.57 -30.34
C VAL A 560 15.93 -3.91 -31.82
N ASN A 561 16.88 -4.67 -32.38
CA ASN A 561 16.82 -5.18 -33.75
C ASN A 561 15.66 -6.19 -33.99
N LEU A 562 15.03 -6.70 -32.92
CA LEU A 562 13.85 -7.56 -33.00
C LEU A 562 12.53 -6.77 -32.96
N PHE A 563 12.59 -5.44 -32.90
CA PHE A 563 11.43 -4.57 -32.96
C PHE A 563 11.28 -4.03 -34.38
N ASP A 564 10.09 -4.19 -34.96
CA ASP A 564 9.77 -3.59 -36.27
C ASP A 564 9.44 -2.10 -36.06
N PHE A 565 10.33 -1.22 -36.51
CA PHE A 565 10.12 0.23 -36.48
C PHE A 565 9.29 0.76 -37.66
N GLY A 566 8.78 -0.10 -38.54
CA GLY A 566 7.95 0.35 -39.64
C GLY A 566 8.78 1.20 -40.63
N LEU A 567 8.19 2.30 -41.09
CA LEU A 567 8.90 3.40 -41.76
C LEU A 567 9.23 4.55 -40.80
N LEU A 568 9.02 4.35 -39.50
CA LEU A 568 9.05 5.39 -38.47
C LEU A 568 10.37 5.43 -37.69
N GLU A 569 11.32 4.56 -37.99
CA GLU A 569 12.59 4.44 -37.27
C GLU A 569 13.27 5.80 -37.06
N LYS A 570 13.51 6.55 -38.14
CA LYS A 570 14.17 7.86 -38.08
C LYS A 570 13.37 8.88 -37.23
N LYS A 571 12.04 8.84 -37.29
CA LYS A 571 11.16 9.74 -36.52
C LYS A 571 11.22 9.40 -35.04
N LEU A 572 10.93 8.14 -34.68
CA LEU A 572 10.85 7.69 -33.29
C LEU A 572 12.21 7.78 -32.57
N LEU A 573 13.29 7.41 -33.27
CA LEU A 573 14.64 7.58 -32.72
C LEU A 573 14.99 9.06 -32.59
N GLY A 574 14.65 9.89 -33.59
CA GLY A 574 14.88 11.33 -33.56
C GLY A 574 14.17 12.04 -32.40
N GLU A 575 12.91 11.69 -32.14
CA GLU A 575 12.13 12.19 -30.98
C GLU A 575 12.77 11.76 -29.64
N ALA A 576 13.39 10.59 -29.60
CA ALA A 576 14.18 10.12 -28.45
C ALA A 576 15.60 10.73 -28.37
N GLY A 577 15.97 11.57 -29.33
CA GLY A 577 17.30 12.20 -29.42
C GLY A 577 18.41 11.27 -29.92
N LEU A 578 18.07 10.24 -30.70
CA LEU A 578 18.97 9.22 -31.24
C LEU A 578 19.02 9.29 -32.77
N ARG A 579 20.20 9.07 -33.35
CA ARG A 579 20.32 8.91 -34.82
C ARG A 579 20.19 7.46 -35.24
N HIS A 580 20.63 6.55 -34.38
CA HIS A 580 20.56 5.11 -34.59
C HIS A 580 20.28 4.42 -33.26
N PHE A 581 19.56 3.29 -33.29
CA PHE A 581 19.13 2.61 -32.06
C PHE A 581 20.30 2.11 -31.19
N THR A 582 21.47 1.92 -31.81
CA THR A 582 22.68 1.44 -31.12
C THR A 582 23.26 2.47 -30.17
N GLU A 583 23.04 3.78 -30.41
CA GLU A 583 23.56 4.86 -29.55
C GLU A 583 23.05 4.75 -28.10
N ASN A 584 21.81 4.30 -27.92
CA ASN A 584 21.24 3.98 -26.62
C ASN A 584 20.07 3.00 -26.79
N VAL A 585 20.35 1.71 -26.60
CA VAL A 585 19.40 0.61 -26.82
C VAL A 585 18.17 0.74 -25.91
N GLY A 586 18.36 1.14 -24.64
CA GLY A 586 17.27 1.32 -23.68
C GLY A 586 16.29 2.43 -24.07
N LYS A 587 16.81 3.61 -24.46
CA LYS A 587 15.97 4.71 -24.97
C LYS A 587 15.24 4.33 -26.26
N ALA A 588 15.92 3.64 -27.18
CA ALA A 588 15.29 3.17 -28.41
C ALA A 588 14.14 2.19 -28.14
N ARG A 589 14.32 1.25 -27.20
CA ARG A 589 13.26 0.32 -26.75
C ARG A 589 12.08 1.07 -26.14
N GLN A 590 12.34 2.01 -25.22
CA GLN A 590 11.29 2.80 -24.58
C GLN A 590 10.53 3.67 -25.59
N ALA A 591 11.21 4.22 -26.59
CA ALA A 591 10.58 4.99 -27.67
C ALA A 591 9.64 4.10 -28.49
N TRP A 592 10.08 2.88 -28.83
CA TRP A 592 9.23 1.92 -29.52
C TRP A 592 8.02 1.50 -28.67
N LEU A 593 8.23 1.17 -27.39
CA LEU A 593 7.14 0.78 -26.48
C LEU A 593 6.11 1.91 -26.33
N ARG A 594 6.58 3.16 -26.19
CA ARG A 594 5.71 4.34 -26.12
C ARG A 594 4.89 4.48 -27.40
N ALA A 595 5.53 4.41 -28.57
CA ALA A 595 4.85 4.49 -29.85
C ALA A 595 3.81 3.36 -30.01
N LYS A 596 4.18 2.13 -29.62
CA LYS A 596 3.29 0.97 -29.71
C LYS A 596 2.07 1.08 -28.81
N LEU A 597 2.19 1.67 -27.62
CA LEU A 597 1.08 1.92 -26.71
C LEU A 597 0.21 3.11 -27.15
N GLN A 598 0.79 4.09 -27.84
CA GLN A 598 0.10 5.30 -28.31
C GLN A 598 -0.72 5.06 -29.58
N ASP A 599 -0.11 4.47 -30.61
CA ASP A 599 -0.81 3.98 -31.80
C ASP A 599 -0.20 2.64 -32.20
N PRO A 600 -0.85 1.51 -31.90
CA PRO A 600 -0.30 0.20 -32.19
C PRO A 600 -0.16 -0.15 -33.68
N ARG A 601 -0.92 0.49 -34.57
CA ARG A 601 -1.01 0.14 -36.00
C ARG A 601 -0.24 1.10 -36.92
N GLN A 602 0.27 2.22 -36.41
CA GLN A 602 1.08 3.20 -37.16
C GLN A 602 2.28 2.58 -37.92
N PHE A 603 2.81 1.45 -37.46
CA PHE A 603 3.97 0.79 -38.08
C PHE A 603 3.69 0.18 -39.46
N ASP A 604 2.41 0.03 -39.82
CA ASP A 604 1.97 -0.41 -41.15
C ASP A 604 1.76 0.77 -42.13
N GLU A 605 1.78 2.02 -41.65
CA GLU A 605 1.55 3.19 -42.49
C GLU A 605 2.60 3.31 -43.62
N GLY A 606 2.12 3.57 -44.84
CA GLY A 606 2.97 3.66 -46.03
C GLY A 606 3.50 2.31 -46.55
N LYS A 607 3.18 1.18 -45.90
CA LYS A 607 3.51 -0.17 -46.38
C LYS A 607 2.28 -0.83 -47.01
N TYR A 608 2.44 -1.43 -48.19
CA TYR A 608 1.43 -2.36 -48.69
C TYR A 608 1.55 -3.69 -47.94
N LYS A 609 0.51 -4.05 -47.21
CA LYS A 609 0.34 -5.37 -46.60
C LYS A 609 -1.01 -5.94 -47.00
N LYS A 610 -1.04 -7.24 -47.29
CA LYS A 610 -2.30 -7.94 -47.47
C LYS A 610 -3.14 -7.80 -46.20
N PRO A 611 -4.48 -7.78 -46.30
CA PRO A 611 -5.35 -7.65 -45.14
C PRO A 611 -4.93 -8.56 -44.00
N GLU A 612 -4.63 -9.84 -44.22
CA GLU A 612 -4.17 -10.87 -43.27
C GLU A 612 -2.85 -10.57 -42.54
N ASP A 613 -1.94 -9.80 -43.14
CA ASP A 613 -0.61 -9.50 -42.60
C ASP A 613 -0.56 -8.21 -41.78
N ARG A 614 -1.66 -7.45 -41.78
CA ARG A 614 -1.77 -6.19 -41.02
C ARG A 614 -1.76 -6.42 -39.51
N LEU A 615 -1.16 -5.47 -38.80
CA LEU A 615 -1.10 -5.43 -37.34
C LEU A 615 -2.52 -5.42 -36.75
N LYS A 616 -2.69 -6.23 -35.71
CA LYS A 616 -3.99 -6.54 -35.10
C LYS A 616 -4.22 -5.95 -33.71
N MET A 617 -3.17 -5.45 -33.05
CA MET A 617 -3.30 -4.84 -31.72
C MET A 617 -4.30 -3.67 -31.78
N PRO A 618 -5.32 -3.65 -30.93
CA PRO A 618 -6.33 -2.61 -30.93
C PRO A 618 -5.85 -1.37 -30.14
N ASP A 619 -6.51 -0.25 -30.39
CA ASP A 619 -6.20 1.03 -29.77
C ASP A 619 -6.98 1.19 -28.46
N PHE A 620 -6.27 1.25 -27.34
CA PHE A 620 -6.86 1.43 -26.02
C PHE A 620 -7.13 2.91 -25.69
N GLY A 621 -6.70 3.86 -26.55
CA GLY A 621 -6.83 5.30 -26.36
C GLY A 621 -6.34 5.76 -24.99
N LEU A 622 -5.10 5.38 -24.66
CA LEU A 622 -4.45 5.63 -23.38
C LEU A 622 -3.97 7.08 -23.27
N LYS A 623 -4.06 7.66 -22.07
CA LYS A 623 -3.48 8.97 -21.76
C LYS A 623 -1.96 8.88 -21.64
N ASP A 624 -1.26 9.99 -21.84
CA ASP A 624 0.22 10.04 -21.79
C ASP A 624 0.82 9.50 -20.48
N GLU A 625 0.14 9.73 -19.36
CA GLU A 625 0.57 9.27 -18.05
C GLU A 625 0.38 7.76 -17.85
N GLU A 626 -0.69 7.19 -18.43
CA GLU A 626 -0.95 5.75 -18.45
C GLU A 626 0.12 5.05 -19.31
N ILE A 627 0.42 5.62 -20.48
CA ILE A 627 1.50 5.15 -21.36
C ILE A 627 2.85 5.20 -20.63
N ALA A 628 3.15 6.29 -19.91
CA ALA A 628 4.38 6.40 -19.14
C ALA A 628 4.50 5.30 -18.07
N SER A 629 3.41 5.05 -17.33
CA SER A 629 3.36 4.03 -16.27
C SER A 629 3.51 2.61 -16.83
N LEU A 630 2.80 2.29 -17.91
CA LEU A 630 2.92 1.00 -18.61
C LEU A 630 4.33 0.82 -19.19
N ASN A 631 4.94 1.87 -19.76
CA ASN A 631 6.29 1.79 -20.30
C ASN A 631 7.33 1.51 -19.20
N VAL A 632 7.21 2.15 -18.03
CA VAL A 632 8.05 1.87 -16.85
C VAL A 632 7.91 0.41 -16.41
N MET A 633 6.67 -0.08 -16.30
CA MET A 633 6.39 -1.46 -15.91
C MET A 633 6.95 -2.47 -16.93
N LEU A 634 6.68 -2.28 -18.23
CA LEU A 634 7.16 -3.17 -19.30
C LEU A 634 8.69 -3.17 -19.41
N THR A 635 9.34 -2.03 -19.15
CA THR A 635 10.80 -1.93 -19.09
C THR A 635 11.38 -2.79 -17.97
N GLY A 636 10.62 -3.00 -16.88
CA GLY A 636 11.00 -3.84 -15.74
C GLY A 636 10.86 -5.34 -15.98
N LEU A 637 10.06 -5.78 -16.97
CA LEU A 637 9.82 -7.19 -17.27
C LEU A 637 11.03 -7.81 -17.96
N ARG A 638 11.75 -8.67 -17.22
CA ARG A 638 12.99 -9.33 -17.66
C ARG A 638 12.97 -10.80 -17.27
N GLU A 639 13.59 -11.64 -18.09
CA GLU A 639 13.74 -13.08 -17.87
C GLU A 639 14.68 -13.43 -16.69
N GLU A 640 15.61 -12.53 -16.36
CA GLU A 640 16.61 -12.74 -15.32
C GLU A 640 15.95 -12.76 -13.93
N ARG A 641 16.00 -13.93 -13.28
CA ARG A 641 15.57 -14.10 -11.90
C ARG A 641 16.73 -13.85 -10.94
N LEU A 642 16.51 -12.95 -9.97
CA LEU A 642 17.49 -12.66 -8.94
C LEU A 642 17.48 -13.75 -7.85
N PRO A 643 18.63 -14.03 -7.22
CA PRO A 643 18.72 -14.94 -6.08
C PRO A 643 17.79 -14.51 -4.94
N GLU A 644 17.30 -15.48 -4.15
CA GLU A 644 16.30 -15.25 -3.10
C GLU A 644 16.70 -14.16 -2.09
N LYS A 645 17.99 -13.98 -1.82
CA LYS A 645 18.52 -12.97 -0.88
C LYS A 645 18.29 -11.51 -1.33
N TYR A 646 17.98 -11.28 -2.60
CA TYR A 646 17.67 -9.97 -3.17
C TYR A 646 16.17 -9.73 -3.32
N VAL A 647 15.36 -10.80 -3.28
CA VAL A 647 13.92 -10.75 -3.50
C VAL A 647 13.23 -10.46 -2.17
N ALA A 648 12.33 -9.47 -2.18
CA ALA A 648 11.55 -9.12 -1.01
C ALA A 648 10.46 -10.17 -0.79
N ARG A 649 10.56 -10.92 0.33
CA ARG A 649 9.53 -11.86 0.75
C ARG A 649 8.59 -11.19 1.72
N LEU A 650 7.30 -11.34 1.46
CA LEU A 650 6.29 -10.93 2.41
C LEU A 650 6.20 -11.97 3.54
N THR A 651 6.11 -11.46 4.77
CA THR A 651 5.66 -12.29 5.89
C THR A 651 4.25 -12.83 5.62
N GLU A 652 3.86 -13.89 6.32
CA GLU A 652 2.50 -14.44 6.16
C GLU A 652 1.42 -13.38 6.39
N LYS A 653 1.59 -12.57 7.44
CA LYS A 653 0.75 -11.42 7.74
C LYS A 653 0.66 -10.43 6.57
N GLU A 654 1.81 -10.04 6.00
CA GLU A 654 1.83 -9.10 4.87
C GLU A 654 1.15 -9.66 3.63
N ARG A 655 1.30 -10.97 3.36
CA ARG A 655 0.60 -11.63 2.25
C ARG A 655 -0.92 -11.56 2.43
N SER A 656 -1.41 -11.87 3.63
CA SER A 656 -2.84 -11.76 3.94
C SER A 656 -3.36 -10.32 3.85
N ILE A 657 -2.53 -9.33 4.20
CA ILE A 657 -2.89 -7.92 4.03
C ILE A 657 -3.00 -7.55 2.54
N VAL A 658 -2.03 -7.96 1.72
CA VAL A 658 -2.04 -7.69 0.26
C VAL A 658 -3.22 -8.38 -0.41
N GLU A 659 -3.48 -9.64 -0.07
CA GLU A 659 -4.63 -10.40 -0.57
C GLU A 659 -5.95 -9.74 -0.18
N GLY A 660 -6.12 -9.36 1.09
CA GLY A 660 -7.30 -8.64 1.56
C GLY A 660 -7.54 -7.33 0.81
N LYS A 661 -6.51 -6.51 0.61
CA LYS A 661 -6.61 -5.26 -0.18
C LYS A 661 -7.05 -5.52 -1.62
N LYS A 662 -6.52 -6.58 -2.24
CA LYS A 662 -6.95 -7.01 -3.58
C LYS A 662 -8.43 -7.37 -3.61
N LEU A 663 -8.93 -8.08 -2.59
CA LEU A 663 -10.35 -8.46 -2.48
C LEU A 663 -11.26 -7.25 -2.20
N ILE A 664 -10.85 -6.33 -1.32
CA ILE A 664 -11.54 -5.05 -1.08
C ILE A 664 -11.70 -4.27 -2.39
N GLY A 665 -10.65 -4.19 -3.21
CA GLY A 665 -10.69 -3.56 -4.53
C GLY A 665 -11.54 -4.34 -5.53
N LYS A 666 -11.48 -5.68 -5.52
CA LYS A 666 -12.25 -6.56 -6.41
C LYS A 666 -13.75 -6.36 -6.22
N TYR A 667 -14.21 -6.21 -4.98
CA TYR A 667 -15.63 -6.05 -4.64
C TYR A 667 -16.07 -4.61 -4.40
N HIS A 668 -15.13 -3.65 -4.55
CA HIS A 668 -15.36 -2.23 -4.31
C HIS A 668 -16.01 -1.93 -2.97
N CYS A 669 -15.53 -2.60 -1.92
CA CYS A 669 -16.06 -2.40 -0.57
C CYS A 669 -15.94 -0.93 -0.14
N ILE A 670 -14.95 -0.20 -0.69
CA ILE A 670 -14.71 1.22 -0.43
C ILE A 670 -15.80 2.15 -0.96
N GLY A 671 -16.56 1.75 -1.98
CA GLY A 671 -17.67 2.57 -2.49
C GLY A 671 -18.78 2.77 -1.45
N CYS A 672 -18.92 1.82 -0.51
CA CYS A 672 -19.86 1.92 0.60
C CYS A 672 -19.15 2.20 1.93
N HIS A 673 -18.06 1.48 2.22
CA HIS A 673 -17.43 1.45 3.53
C HIS A 673 -16.14 2.26 3.55
N GLN A 674 -15.98 3.07 4.57
CA GLN A 674 -14.69 3.68 4.88
C GLN A 674 -13.86 2.69 5.73
N LEU A 675 -12.59 2.49 5.34
CA LEU A 675 -11.66 1.53 5.96
C LEU A 675 -10.56 2.19 6.79
N ASP A 676 -10.30 3.48 6.56
CA ASP A 676 -9.21 4.22 7.19
C ASP A 676 -9.69 5.61 7.66
N LEU A 677 -8.84 6.34 8.37
CA LEU A 677 -9.13 7.66 8.94
C LEU A 677 -8.49 8.77 8.12
N ASP A 678 -9.04 9.97 8.25
CA ASP A 678 -8.32 11.16 7.80
C ASP A 678 -7.10 11.35 8.70
N ARG A 679 -5.96 11.67 8.09
CA ARG A 679 -4.73 12.03 8.80
C ARG A 679 -4.30 13.43 8.37
N LEU A 680 -4.09 14.30 9.35
CA LEU A 680 -3.55 15.65 9.13
C LEU A 680 -2.17 15.74 9.75
N HIS A 681 -1.20 16.16 8.93
CA HIS A 681 0.12 16.55 9.41
C HIS A 681 0.08 18.05 9.67
N LEU A 682 0.23 18.44 10.93
CA LEU A 682 0.17 19.84 11.36
C LEU A 682 1.56 20.42 11.58
N THR A 683 1.65 21.75 11.67
CA THR A 683 2.87 22.44 12.08
C THR A 683 3.38 21.92 13.43
N GLY A 684 4.71 21.81 13.58
CA GLY A 684 5.32 21.26 14.78
C GLY A 684 5.45 19.72 14.82
N ASP A 685 5.34 19.04 13.66
CA ASP A 685 5.47 17.57 13.56
C ASP A 685 4.45 16.83 14.43
N ILE A 686 3.20 17.31 14.34
CA ILE A 686 2.02 16.76 15.01
C ILE A 686 1.20 16.06 13.94
N GLU A 687 0.96 14.76 14.10
CA GLU A 687 0.06 13.99 13.24
C GLU A 687 -1.21 13.67 14.02
N VAL A 688 -2.38 14.07 13.52
CA VAL A 688 -3.68 13.74 14.12
C VAL A 688 -4.49 12.82 13.19
N ALA A 689 -5.17 11.84 13.77
CA ALA A 689 -6.04 10.90 13.07
C ALA A 689 -7.49 11.07 13.54
N GLY A 690 -8.42 11.04 12.59
CA GLY A 690 -9.82 11.38 12.89
C GLY A 690 -10.67 11.54 11.65
N MET A 691 -11.67 12.42 11.74
CA MET A 691 -12.64 12.66 10.69
C MET A 691 -12.94 14.14 10.55
N VAL A 692 -12.97 14.62 9.31
CA VAL A 692 -13.46 15.97 9.01
C VAL A 692 -14.98 16.01 9.14
N LYS A 693 -15.48 16.91 10.00
CA LYS A 693 -16.91 17.16 10.21
C LYS A 693 -17.47 18.22 9.28
N LEU A 694 -16.70 19.27 9.07
CA LEU A 694 -17.08 20.42 8.25
C LEU A 694 -15.81 21.08 7.71
N GLU A 695 -15.84 21.50 6.46
CA GLU A 695 -14.80 22.32 5.84
C GLU A 695 -15.33 23.75 5.68
N GLU A 696 -14.57 24.73 6.15
CA GLU A 696 -14.85 26.16 6.00
C GLU A 696 -13.64 26.87 5.38
N ASP A 697 -13.82 28.10 4.88
CA ASP A 697 -12.74 28.86 4.24
C ASP A 697 -11.52 29.07 5.17
N ALA A 698 -11.75 29.15 6.49
CA ALA A 698 -10.72 29.36 7.50
C ALA A 698 -9.97 28.07 7.91
N GLY A 699 -10.58 26.89 7.74
CA GLY A 699 -10.03 25.64 8.26
C GLY A 699 -11.01 24.47 8.22
N VAL A 700 -10.68 23.39 8.94
CA VAL A 700 -11.50 22.19 9.02
C VAL A 700 -11.87 21.89 10.46
N TYR A 701 -13.16 21.63 10.72
CA TYR A 701 -13.59 21.03 11.98
C TYR A 701 -13.23 19.55 11.96
N PHE A 702 -12.26 19.17 12.77
CA PHE A 702 -11.69 17.83 12.82
C PHE A 702 -12.01 17.16 14.15
N GLN A 703 -12.65 16.00 14.09
CA GLN A 703 -12.92 15.18 15.27
C GLN A 703 -11.82 14.14 15.44
N LEU A 704 -11.10 14.19 16.56
CA LEU A 704 -10.02 13.25 16.87
C LEU A 704 -10.57 11.85 17.20
N TRP A 705 -9.88 10.81 16.75
CA TRP A 705 -10.17 9.40 17.11
C TRP A 705 -9.12 8.80 18.03
N GLU A 706 -7.99 9.48 18.20
CA GLU A 706 -6.89 9.07 19.06
C GLU A 706 -6.53 10.24 19.98
N ASP A 707 -6.17 9.94 21.22
CA ASP A 707 -5.60 10.92 22.12
C ASP A 707 -4.28 11.44 21.53
N ASN A 708 -4.09 12.76 21.51
CA ASN A 708 -2.87 13.36 21.00
C ASN A 708 -2.30 14.36 22.01
N GLU A 709 -1.36 13.87 22.83
CA GLU A 709 -0.71 14.68 23.87
C GLU A 709 0.04 15.90 23.30
N LYS A 710 0.65 15.77 22.12
CA LYS A 710 1.36 16.89 21.47
C LYS A 710 0.39 17.99 21.01
N PHE A 711 -0.78 17.59 20.55
CA PHE A 711 -1.83 18.51 20.12
C PHE A 711 -2.68 19.02 21.30
N GLY A 712 -2.68 18.32 22.43
CA GLY A 712 -3.38 18.72 23.66
C GLY A 712 -4.87 18.35 23.69
N HIS A 713 -5.32 17.48 22.78
CA HIS A 713 -6.72 17.11 22.61
C HIS A 713 -6.93 15.59 22.72
N LYS A 714 -8.09 15.18 23.24
CA LYS A 714 -8.44 13.77 23.41
C LYS A 714 -9.31 13.24 22.27
N ALA A 715 -9.38 11.91 22.16
CA ALA A 715 -10.31 11.24 21.27
C ALA A 715 -11.76 11.67 21.55
N GLY A 716 -12.54 11.90 20.49
CA GLY A 716 -13.92 12.38 20.54
C GLY A 716 -14.08 13.90 20.48
N GLU A 717 -13.04 14.68 20.80
CA GLU A 717 -13.09 16.15 20.70
C GLU A 717 -13.11 16.61 19.24
N THR A 718 -14.01 17.55 18.92
CA THR A 718 -14.05 18.24 17.63
C THR A 718 -13.38 19.60 17.78
N VAL A 719 -12.32 19.84 17.01
CA VAL A 719 -11.54 21.07 17.02
C VAL A 719 -11.52 21.74 15.66
N LEU A 720 -11.47 23.07 15.61
CA LEU A 720 -11.19 23.79 14.37
C LEU A 720 -9.67 23.82 14.15
N ILE A 721 -9.21 23.22 13.06
CA ILE A 721 -7.81 23.25 12.61
C ILE A 721 -7.71 24.22 11.44
N GLU A 722 -6.98 25.32 11.62
CA GLU A 722 -6.84 26.36 10.61
C GLU A 722 -6.02 25.86 9.41
N ASN A 723 -6.35 26.32 8.19
CA ASN A 723 -5.65 25.90 6.97
C ASN A 723 -4.14 26.17 7.02
N GLN A 724 -3.70 27.21 7.73
CA GLN A 724 -2.28 27.54 7.90
C GLN A 724 -1.51 26.54 8.77
N GLN A 725 -2.22 25.76 9.60
CA GLN A 725 -1.63 24.73 10.46
C GLN A 725 -1.43 23.41 9.72
N ILE A 726 -2.13 23.16 8.61
CA ILE A 726 -2.11 21.88 7.90
C ILE A 726 -0.98 21.90 6.86
N LEU A 727 0.04 21.05 7.06
CA LEU A 727 1.16 20.87 6.13
C LEU A 727 0.84 19.84 5.05
N ASP A 728 0.17 18.75 5.44
CA ASP A 728 -0.26 17.69 4.54
C ASP A 728 -1.58 17.08 5.04
N ARG A 729 -2.42 16.64 4.10
CA ARG A 729 -3.69 15.98 4.39
C ARG A 729 -3.79 14.70 3.59
N LYS A 730 -3.88 13.60 4.31
CA LYS A 730 -4.20 12.30 3.74
C LYS A 730 -5.65 11.96 4.06
N LYS A 731 -6.50 11.99 3.03
CA LYS A 731 -7.92 11.65 3.18
C LYS A 731 -8.11 10.16 3.47
N ALA A 732 -9.14 9.85 4.26
CA ALA A 732 -9.63 8.50 4.47
C ALA A 732 -9.95 7.81 3.14
N ILE A 733 -9.77 6.49 3.08
CA ILE A 733 -10.11 5.68 1.90
C ILE A 733 -11.51 5.08 2.07
N GLY A 734 -12.37 5.36 1.09
CA GLY A 734 -13.72 4.82 0.97
C GLY A 734 -14.78 5.59 1.74
N GLY A 735 -15.99 5.04 1.77
CA GLY A 735 -17.17 5.73 2.25
C GLY A 735 -17.80 6.63 1.19
N ASP A 736 -17.59 6.31 -0.09
CA ASP A 736 -17.90 7.20 -1.22
C ASP A 736 -19.38 7.59 -1.29
N ILE A 737 -20.31 6.70 -0.88
CA ILE A 737 -21.76 6.97 -0.85
C ILE A 737 -22.25 7.69 0.43
N ALA A 738 -21.41 7.79 1.46
CA ALA A 738 -21.84 8.34 2.75
C ALA A 738 -22.27 9.82 2.67
N PRO A 739 -21.56 10.71 1.95
CA PRO A 739 -21.96 12.10 1.80
C PRO A 739 -23.36 12.28 1.19
N GLU A 740 -23.69 11.53 0.13
CA GLU A 740 -24.97 11.63 -0.56
C GLU A 740 -26.13 11.17 0.34
N ILE A 741 -25.93 10.10 1.13
CA ILE A 741 -26.94 9.65 2.10
C ILE A 741 -27.14 10.71 3.18
N ILE A 742 -26.05 11.28 3.69
CA ILE A 742 -26.12 12.33 4.72
C ILE A 742 -26.86 13.55 4.18
N GLU A 743 -26.49 14.04 2.99
CA GLU A 743 -27.13 15.17 2.33
C GLU A 743 -28.62 14.93 2.10
N TYR A 744 -29.02 13.75 1.62
CA TYR A 744 -30.43 13.40 1.44
C TYR A 744 -31.24 13.55 2.73
N HIS A 745 -30.75 13.03 3.85
CA HIS A 745 -31.46 13.11 5.14
C HIS A 745 -31.42 14.53 5.73
N VAL A 746 -30.36 15.30 5.47
CA VAL A 746 -30.29 16.72 5.87
C VAL A 746 -31.32 17.54 5.10
N GLU A 747 -31.41 17.38 3.78
CA GLU A 747 -32.29 18.17 2.92
C GLU A 747 -33.77 17.77 3.03
N ASN A 748 -34.06 16.47 3.06
CA ASN A 748 -35.44 15.97 3.00
C ASN A 748 -36.07 15.75 4.38
N GLU A 749 -35.27 15.42 5.39
CA GLU A 749 -35.75 15.13 6.75
C GLU A 749 -35.35 16.20 7.76
N GLY A 750 -34.52 17.18 7.37
CA GLY A 750 -34.10 18.29 8.24
C GLY A 750 -33.16 17.87 9.37
N LEU A 751 -32.52 16.70 9.25
CA LEU A 751 -31.57 16.21 10.24
C LEU A 751 -30.27 17.01 10.18
N VAL A 752 -29.53 17.07 11.30
CA VAL A 752 -28.15 17.55 11.25
C VAL A 752 -27.23 16.45 10.68
N PRO A 753 -26.11 16.78 10.01
CA PRO A 753 -25.26 15.80 9.35
C PRO A 753 -24.78 14.65 10.27
N GLU A 754 -24.54 14.95 11.53
CA GLU A 754 -24.12 13.98 12.54
C GLU A 754 -25.21 12.95 12.88
N GLU A 755 -26.48 13.36 12.82
CA GLU A 755 -27.63 12.49 13.03
C GLU A 755 -27.93 11.66 11.79
N ALA A 756 -27.78 12.25 10.61
CA ALA A 756 -27.94 11.56 9.33
C ALA A 756 -26.89 10.45 9.11
N ARG A 757 -25.72 10.54 9.74
CA ARG A 757 -24.62 9.57 9.59
C ARG A 757 -25.01 8.13 9.96
N VAL A 758 -25.98 7.95 10.85
CA VAL A 758 -26.44 6.62 11.30
C VAL A 758 -27.09 5.81 10.17
N PHE A 759 -27.59 6.48 9.13
CA PHE A 759 -28.21 5.88 7.96
C PHE A 759 -27.20 5.39 6.91
N ALA A 760 -25.97 5.87 6.97
CA ALA A 760 -24.91 5.46 6.06
C ALA A 760 -24.32 4.06 6.40
N PRO A 761 -23.59 3.43 5.45
CA PRO A 761 -22.85 2.20 5.73
C PRO A 761 -21.88 2.36 6.91
N PRO A 762 -21.63 1.27 7.66
CA PRO A 762 -20.78 1.31 8.83
C PRO A 762 -19.32 1.52 8.42
N LEU A 763 -18.60 2.23 9.28
CA LEU A 763 -17.14 2.32 9.26
C LEU A 763 -16.57 0.94 9.58
N LEU A 764 -15.61 0.47 8.78
CA LEU A 764 -14.93 -0.81 8.97
C LEU A 764 -13.53 -0.65 9.58
N HIS A 765 -13.17 0.57 9.98
CA HIS A 765 -12.00 0.82 10.80
C HIS A 765 -12.12 0.07 12.14
N GLY A 766 -11.10 -0.70 12.52
CA GLY A 766 -11.13 -1.51 13.73
C GLY A 766 -12.08 -2.71 13.69
N GLU A 767 -12.60 -3.11 12.53
CA GLU A 767 -13.60 -4.19 12.44
C GLU A 767 -13.04 -5.53 12.96
N GLY A 768 -11.75 -5.82 12.76
CA GLY A 768 -11.10 -7.02 13.31
C GLY A 768 -11.07 -7.09 14.84
N LYS A 769 -11.00 -5.93 15.51
CA LYS A 769 -11.12 -5.83 16.98
C LYS A 769 -12.56 -6.01 17.44
N LYS A 770 -13.54 -5.70 16.58
CA LYS A 770 -14.96 -5.66 16.92
C LYS A 770 -15.64 -7.00 16.77
N VAL A 771 -15.43 -7.67 15.64
CA VAL A 771 -16.17 -8.88 15.30
C VAL A 771 -15.32 -10.14 15.33
N GLN A 772 -15.94 -11.26 15.63
CA GLN A 772 -15.32 -12.57 15.61
C GLN A 772 -15.07 -13.01 14.15
N PRO A 773 -13.90 -13.59 13.81
CA PRO A 773 -13.57 -13.96 12.43
C PRO A 773 -14.55 -14.96 11.79
N GLU A 774 -15.04 -15.93 12.56
CA GLU A 774 -16.02 -16.92 12.10
C GLU A 774 -17.34 -16.26 11.71
N TRP A 775 -17.83 -15.32 12.52
CA TRP A 775 -19.03 -14.57 12.19
C TRP A 775 -18.85 -13.71 10.94
N LEU A 776 -17.70 -13.05 10.80
CA LEU A 776 -17.43 -12.21 9.64
C LEU A 776 -17.39 -13.04 8.35
N PHE A 777 -16.76 -14.22 8.39
CA PHE A 777 -16.78 -15.17 7.28
C PHE A 777 -18.21 -15.55 6.87
N GLU A 778 -19.03 -16.00 7.82
CA GLU A 778 -20.42 -16.40 7.56
C GLU A 778 -21.29 -15.24 7.06
N PHE A 779 -21.10 -14.05 7.64
CA PHE A 779 -21.81 -12.84 7.23
C PHE A 779 -21.46 -12.43 5.79
N LEU A 780 -20.18 -12.49 5.40
CA LEU A 780 -19.75 -12.18 4.04
C LEU A 780 -20.27 -13.22 3.01
N LYS A 781 -20.42 -14.48 3.42
CA LYS A 781 -20.99 -15.55 2.59
C LYS A 781 -22.49 -15.34 2.37
N LYS A 782 -23.22 -15.00 3.44
CA LYS A 782 -24.69 -14.87 3.42
C LYS A 782 -25.14 -13.70 4.30
N PRO A 783 -25.02 -12.46 3.80
CA PRO A 783 -25.40 -11.29 4.57
C PRO A 783 -26.90 -11.27 4.82
N PHE A 784 -27.28 -10.92 6.03
CA PHE A 784 -28.65 -10.65 6.46
C PHE A 784 -28.76 -9.22 7.00
N ASP A 785 -29.98 -8.74 7.17
CA ASP A 785 -30.22 -7.34 7.54
C ASP A 785 -29.95 -7.12 9.03
N LEU A 786 -28.71 -6.75 9.38
CA LEU A 786 -28.30 -6.46 10.76
C LEU A 786 -28.95 -5.18 11.32
N ARG A 787 -29.31 -4.25 10.43
CA ARG A 787 -30.00 -2.99 10.74
C ARG A 787 -31.25 -2.89 9.86
N PRO A 788 -32.36 -3.57 10.21
CA PRO A 788 -33.50 -3.71 9.30
C PRO A 788 -34.26 -2.39 9.03
N TRP A 789 -33.99 -1.34 9.81
CA TRP A 789 -34.55 0.00 9.63
C TRP A 789 -33.80 0.87 8.61
N LEU A 790 -32.65 0.40 8.12
CA LEU A 790 -31.91 1.08 7.07
C LEU A 790 -32.41 0.67 5.70
N ASP A 791 -32.49 1.68 4.82
CA ASP A 791 -32.87 1.47 3.43
C ASP A 791 -31.70 0.89 2.62
N ILE A 792 -30.47 1.33 2.91
CA ILE A 792 -29.25 0.73 2.35
C ILE A 792 -28.91 -0.59 3.04
N LYS A 793 -28.64 -1.62 2.24
CA LYS A 793 -28.38 -2.99 2.72
C LYS A 793 -27.08 -3.54 2.18
N MET A 794 -26.40 -4.34 3.00
CA MET A 794 -25.21 -5.09 2.55
C MET A 794 -25.60 -6.08 1.46
N PRO A 795 -25.08 -5.98 0.23
CA PRO A 795 -25.52 -6.82 -0.87
C PRO A 795 -24.82 -8.19 -0.83
N THR A 796 -25.38 -9.17 -1.52
CA THR A 796 -24.85 -10.54 -1.56
C THR A 796 -23.88 -10.71 -2.72
N PHE A 797 -22.59 -10.84 -2.41
CA PHE A 797 -21.54 -11.09 -3.41
C PHE A 797 -21.36 -12.57 -3.77
N SER A 798 -21.90 -13.51 -2.98
CA SER A 798 -21.70 -14.96 -3.15
C SER A 798 -20.22 -15.30 -3.31
N LEU A 799 -19.43 -14.95 -2.29
CA LEU A 799 -17.99 -15.15 -2.28
C LEU A 799 -17.63 -16.65 -2.25
N PRO A 800 -16.59 -17.07 -2.99
CA PRO A 800 -15.89 -18.32 -2.73
C PRO A 800 -15.34 -18.36 -1.30
N ASP A 801 -15.17 -19.56 -0.74
CA ASP A 801 -14.69 -19.72 0.64
C ASP A 801 -13.31 -19.08 0.83
N GLU A 802 -12.40 -19.27 -0.13
CA GLU A 802 -11.06 -18.68 -0.12
C GLU A 802 -11.09 -17.13 0.00
N GLU A 803 -12.00 -16.47 -0.71
CA GLU A 803 -12.08 -15.00 -0.70
C GLU A 803 -12.77 -14.47 0.57
N ALA A 804 -13.79 -15.19 1.07
CA ALA A 804 -14.40 -14.85 2.36
C ALA A 804 -13.38 -15.03 3.51
N THR A 805 -12.59 -16.10 3.47
CA THR A 805 -11.46 -16.34 4.39
C THR A 805 -10.43 -15.22 4.27
N GLY A 806 -10.03 -14.85 3.06
CA GLY A 806 -9.06 -13.78 2.81
C GLY A 806 -9.49 -12.43 3.40
N LEU A 807 -10.77 -12.06 3.26
CA LEU A 807 -11.33 -10.84 3.87
C LEU A 807 -11.40 -10.93 5.40
N ALA A 808 -11.90 -12.04 5.96
CA ALA A 808 -11.99 -12.21 7.41
C ALA A 808 -10.59 -12.19 8.07
N ARG A 809 -9.62 -12.87 7.45
CA ARG A 809 -8.23 -12.85 7.88
C ARG A 809 -7.62 -11.46 7.78
N PHE A 810 -7.86 -10.76 6.68
CA PHE A 810 -7.39 -9.38 6.49
C PHE A 810 -7.77 -8.47 7.65
N PHE A 811 -9.05 -8.44 8.05
CA PHE A 811 -9.51 -7.58 9.14
C PHE A 811 -8.87 -7.95 10.48
N ALA A 812 -8.66 -9.24 10.76
CA ALA A 812 -7.95 -9.67 11.97
C ALA A 812 -6.47 -9.26 11.95
N GLU A 813 -5.76 -9.50 10.85
CA GLU A 813 -4.33 -9.26 10.72
C GLU A 813 -3.97 -7.77 10.77
N ILE A 814 -4.77 -6.88 10.16
CA ILE A 814 -4.52 -5.42 10.23
C ILE A 814 -4.57 -4.91 11.68
N GLU A 815 -5.37 -5.55 12.54
CA GLU A 815 -5.54 -5.19 13.95
C GLU A 815 -4.69 -6.04 14.92
N ASN A 816 -3.88 -6.98 14.42
CA ASN A 816 -3.12 -7.97 15.22
C ASN A 816 -3.99 -8.88 16.09
N GLU A 817 -5.15 -9.27 15.57
CA GLU A 817 -6.11 -10.11 16.27
C GLU A 817 -5.91 -11.60 15.95
N ALA A 818 -6.35 -12.48 16.85
CA ALA A 818 -6.25 -13.92 16.66
C ALA A 818 -7.12 -14.41 15.47
N TYR A 819 -6.58 -15.36 14.70
CA TYR A 819 -7.23 -15.99 13.55
C TYR A 819 -6.73 -17.45 13.39
N PRO A 820 -7.53 -18.43 12.90
CA PRO A 820 -8.94 -18.31 12.49
C PRO A 820 -9.94 -18.35 13.64
N PHE A 821 -9.55 -18.91 14.79
CA PHE A 821 -10.42 -19.07 15.94
C PHE A 821 -9.85 -18.36 17.15
N GLU A 822 -10.74 -17.73 17.91
CA GLU A 822 -10.41 -17.07 19.15
C GLU A 822 -11.02 -17.85 20.31
N TYR A 823 -10.23 -18.13 21.34
CA TYR A 823 -10.73 -18.77 22.54
C TYR A 823 -11.43 -17.74 23.43
N ILE A 824 -12.76 -17.76 23.44
CA ILE A 824 -13.57 -16.85 24.24
C ILE A 824 -13.94 -17.51 25.58
N SER A 825 -13.21 -17.17 26.64
CA SER A 825 -13.41 -17.69 27.99
C SER A 825 -14.81 -17.40 28.53
N GLU A 826 -15.36 -16.23 28.21
CA GLU A 826 -16.63 -15.70 28.71
C GLU A 826 -17.83 -16.54 28.31
N THR A 827 -17.71 -17.35 27.25
CA THR A 827 -18.77 -18.25 26.77
C THR A 827 -18.71 -19.64 27.42
N LYS A 828 -17.69 -19.89 28.27
CA LYS A 828 -17.46 -21.21 28.89
C LYS A 828 -18.17 -21.31 30.23
N LYS A 829 -18.66 -22.51 30.55
CA LYS A 829 -19.41 -22.75 31.79
C LYS A 829 -18.52 -22.58 33.02
N GLU A 830 -17.25 -22.93 32.90
CA GLU A 830 -16.24 -22.85 33.95
C GLU A 830 -15.97 -21.39 34.34
N TYR A 831 -15.94 -20.48 33.36
CA TYR A 831 -15.77 -19.04 33.60
C TYR A 831 -16.94 -18.49 34.43
N LEU A 832 -18.18 -18.81 34.04
CA LEU A 832 -19.36 -18.36 34.78
C LEU A 832 -19.46 -18.99 36.17
N ALA A 833 -19.11 -20.27 36.31
CA ALA A 833 -19.09 -20.95 37.60
C ALA A 833 -18.10 -20.28 38.57
N ALA A 834 -16.94 -19.83 38.08
CA ALA A 834 -15.97 -19.09 38.88
C ALA A 834 -16.52 -17.71 39.30
N LYS A 835 -17.19 -16.98 38.41
CA LYS A 835 -17.82 -15.68 38.73
C LYS A 835 -18.95 -15.83 39.75
N GLU A 836 -19.81 -16.83 39.57
CA GLU A 836 -20.93 -17.13 40.46
C GLU A 836 -20.48 -17.56 41.86
N ALA A 837 -19.34 -18.28 41.95
CA ALA A 837 -18.75 -18.67 43.24
C ALA A 837 -18.24 -17.48 44.05
N VAL A 838 -17.74 -16.42 43.37
CA VAL A 838 -17.28 -15.19 44.01
C VAL A 838 -18.45 -14.25 44.33
N SER A 839 -19.43 -14.15 43.43
CA SER A 839 -20.58 -13.25 43.56
C SER A 839 -21.87 -14.01 43.25
N PRO A 840 -22.51 -14.64 44.25
CA PRO A 840 -23.77 -15.36 44.04
C PRO A 840 -24.86 -14.48 43.42
N GLY A 841 -25.52 -14.97 42.38
CA GLY A 841 -26.49 -14.22 41.58
C GLY A 841 -25.86 -13.31 40.53
N TYR A 842 -24.63 -13.58 40.06
CA TYR A 842 -23.84 -12.70 39.19
C TYR A 842 -24.61 -12.29 37.92
N LEU A 843 -25.10 -13.26 37.14
CA LEU A 843 -25.86 -12.99 35.92
C LEU A 843 -27.28 -12.45 36.21
N VAL A 844 -27.82 -12.73 37.39
CA VAL A 844 -29.13 -12.19 37.81
C VAL A 844 -29.01 -10.71 38.10
N ALA A 845 -27.94 -10.28 38.78
CA ALA A 845 -27.61 -8.87 38.99
C ALA A 845 -27.36 -8.17 37.65
N ALA A 846 -26.61 -8.81 36.74
CA ALA A 846 -26.37 -8.31 35.39
C ALA A 846 -27.66 -8.07 34.61
N LYS A 847 -28.59 -9.03 34.64
CA LYS A 847 -29.91 -8.90 34.01
C LYS A 847 -30.71 -7.74 34.60
N ARG A 848 -30.71 -7.59 35.93
CA ARG A 848 -31.41 -6.47 36.59
C ARG A 848 -30.82 -5.12 36.18
N LEU A 849 -29.49 -5.01 36.08
CA LEU A 849 -28.83 -3.81 35.58
C LEU A 849 -29.21 -3.53 34.11
N PHE A 850 -29.19 -4.57 33.26
CA PHE A 850 -29.59 -4.48 31.85
C PHE A 850 -31.04 -3.99 31.66
N GLU A 851 -31.95 -4.36 32.55
CA GLU A 851 -33.37 -3.99 32.55
C GLU A 851 -33.69 -2.77 33.47
N SER A 852 -32.68 -2.18 34.10
CA SER A 852 -32.84 -1.07 35.05
C SER A 852 -33.33 0.20 34.36
N LYS A 853 -33.97 1.12 35.09
CA LYS A 853 -34.42 2.41 34.53
C LYS A 853 -33.28 3.28 34.01
N ASP A 854 -32.11 3.19 34.63
CA ASP A 854 -30.97 4.08 34.33
C ASP A 854 -30.11 3.58 33.16
N VAL A 855 -30.17 2.29 32.82
CA VAL A 855 -29.41 1.70 31.70
C VAL A 855 -30.31 1.23 30.54
N ASN A 856 -31.41 0.53 30.86
CA ASN A 856 -32.38 -0.10 29.95
C ASN A 856 -31.95 -0.27 28.47
N CYS A 857 -31.08 -1.26 28.20
CA CYS A 857 -30.48 -1.43 26.88
C CYS A 857 -31.52 -1.70 25.77
N ILE A 858 -32.68 -2.28 26.10
CA ILE A 858 -33.72 -2.67 25.14
C ILE A 858 -34.54 -1.46 24.65
N LEU A 859 -34.40 -0.28 25.26
CA LEU A 859 -35.04 0.94 24.74
C LEU A 859 -34.50 1.35 23.36
N CYS A 860 -33.23 1.04 23.08
CA CYS A 860 -32.57 1.41 21.83
C CYS A 860 -32.21 0.20 20.97
N HIS A 861 -32.00 -0.98 21.56
CA HIS A 861 -31.58 -2.17 20.81
C HIS A 861 -32.75 -3.05 20.37
N VAL A 862 -32.67 -3.54 19.13
CA VAL A 862 -33.62 -4.56 18.59
C VAL A 862 -33.60 -5.82 19.47
N LYS A 863 -34.77 -6.46 19.60
CA LYS A 863 -34.92 -7.75 20.28
C LYS A 863 -35.61 -8.76 19.37
N GLY A 864 -34.83 -9.54 18.62
CA GLY A 864 -35.37 -10.45 17.61
C GLY A 864 -36.21 -9.70 16.58
N GLU A 865 -37.50 -10.01 16.50
CA GLU A 865 -38.43 -9.34 15.57
C GLU A 865 -39.01 -8.02 16.12
N LYS A 866 -38.79 -7.69 17.39
CA LYS A 866 -39.34 -6.48 18.01
C LYS A 866 -38.39 -5.29 17.85
N MET A 867 -38.87 -4.25 17.18
CA MET A 867 -38.18 -2.96 17.06
C MET A 867 -38.30 -2.11 18.33
N PRO A 868 -37.31 -1.24 18.62
CA PRO A 868 -37.39 -0.25 19.68
C PRO A 868 -38.51 0.78 19.43
N GLU A 869 -38.98 1.42 20.50
CA GLU A 869 -39.93 2.53 20.41
C GLU A 869 -39.18 3.86 20.25
N GLY A 870 -39.74 4.83 19.51
CA GLY A 870 -39.13 6.15 19.31
C GLY A 870 -38.45 6.32 17.94
N ASP A 871 -37.63 7.36 17.83
CA ASP A 871 -36.98 7.76 16.58
C ASP A 871 -35.90 6.76 16.12
N LYS A 872 -35.86 6.48 14.81
CA LYS A 872 -34.94 5.54 14.17
C LYS A 872 -33.48 5.95 14.34
N THR A 873 -33.19 7.24 14.51
CA THR A 873 -31.82 7.73 14.73
C THR A 873 -31.17 7.16 16.00
N GLY A 874 -31.99 6.74 16.98
CA GLY A 874 -31.55 6.12 18.23
C GLY A 874 -31.56 4.58 18.22
N TRP A 875 -31.96 3.93 17.12
CA TRP A 875 -32.06 2.47 17.07
C TRP A 875 -30.69 1.80 16.88
N ALA A 876 -30.50 0.65 17.52
CA ALA A 876 -29.25 -0.08 17.57
C ALA A 876 -29.42 -1.59 17.28
N PRO A 877 -28.36 -2.27 16.79
CA PRO A 877 -28.44 -3.67 16.35
C PRO A 877 -28.88 -4.65 17.45
N ASP A 878 -29.39 -5.81 17.04
CA ASP A 878 -29.85 -6.86 17.95
C ASP A 878 -28.71 -7.40 18.85
N LEU A 879 -28.88 -7.24 20.16
CA LEU A 879 -27.94 -7.70 21.18
C LEU A 879 -27.90 -9.22 21.33
N MET A 880 -28.92 -9.94 20.87
CA MET A 880 -28.93 -11.41 20.84
C MET A 880 -27.80 -11.96 19.96
N LEU A 881 -27.33 -11.18 18.98
CA LEU A 881 -26.20 -11.55 18.13
C LEU A 881 -24.85 -11.33 18.80
N ALA A 882 -24.77 -10.64 19.94
CA ALA A 882 -23.51 -10.22 20.56
C ALA A 882 -22.57 -11.41 20.79
N LYS A 883 -23.06 -12.51 21.37
CA LYS A 883 -22.28 -13.72 21.65
C LYS A 883 -21.59 -14.31 20.41
N ARG A 884 -22.28 -14.33 19.26
CA ARG A 884 -21.74 -14.89 18.02
C ARG A 884 -20.93 -13.87 17.23
N ARG A 885 -21.29 -12.59 17.32
CA ARG A 885 -20.75 -11.53 16.46
C ARG A 885 -19.57 -10.81 17.08
N LEU A 886 -19.68 -10.37 18.32
CA LEU A 886 -18.79 -9.36 18.91
C LEU A 886 -17.72 -10.00 19.79
N LYS A 887 -16.56 -9.35 19.89
CA LYS A 887 -15.51 -9.76 20.82
C LYS A 887 -15.77 -9.19 22.22
N PRO A 888 -15.57 -9.97 23.31
CA PRO A 888 -15.80 -9.51 24.69
C PRO A 888 -14.98 -8.26 25.04
N ALA A 889 -13.70 -8.22 24.65
CA ALA A 889 -12.83 -7.07 24.89
C ALA A 889 -13.32 -5.80 24.19
N TRP A 890 -13.95 -5.93 23.02
CA TRP A 890 -14.56 -4.80 22.33
C TRP A 890 -15.84 -4.33 23.02
N ILE A 891 -16.72 -5.25 23.42
CA ILE A 891 -17.96 -4.92 24.15
C ILE A 891 -17.63 -4.12 25.41
N LYS A 892 -16.64 -4.57 26.20
CA LYS A 892 -16.23 -3.86 27.43
C LYS A 892 -15.77 -2.43 27.14
N ARG A 893 -14.88 -2.25 26.17
CA ARG A 893 -14.40 -0.91 25.79
C ARG A 893 -15.53 -0.02 25.28
N TRP A 894 -16.43 -0.58 24.48
CA TRP A 894 -17.60 0.12 23.96
C TRP A 894 -18.55 0.59 25.06
N LEU A 895 -18.72 -0.19 26.14
CA LEU A 895 -19.57 0.20 27.27
C LEU A 895 -18.93 1.30 28.14
N ILE A 896 -17.60 1.32 28.25
CA ILE A 896 -16.86 2.31 29.05
C ILE A 896 -16.82 3.66 28.36
N ASP A 897 -16.49 3.68 27.07
CA ASP A 897 -16.40 4.92 26.31
C ASP A 897 -16.78 4.70 24.83
N PRO A 898 -18.08 4.69 24.51
CA PRO A 898 -18.54 4.52 23.13
C PRO A 898 -18.05 5.63 22.19
N GLN A 899 -17.92 6.86 22.71
CA GLN A 899 -17.48 8.00 21.91
C GLN A 899 -16.01 7.84 21.49
N SER A 900 -15.15 7.29 22.34
CA SER A 900 -13.75 7.01 21.95
C SER A 900 -13.59 6.00 20.81
N ILE A 901 -14.57 5.09 20.63
CA ILE A 901 -14.52 4.03 19.60
C ILE A 901 -15.21 4.47 18.32
N GLN A 902 -16.36 5.12 18.44
CA GLN A 902 -17.09 5.66 17.29
C GLN A 902 -17.65 7.04 17.65
N PRO A 903 -16.85 8.09 17.44
CA PRO A 903 -17.29 9.45 17.71
C PRO A 903 -18.57 9.83 16.94
N GLY A 904 -19.52 10.44 17.65
CA GLY A 904 -20.85 10.76 17.12
C GLY A 904 -21.86 9.61 17.23
N THR A 905 -21.50 8.50 17.88
CA THR A 905 -22.47 7.44 18.23
C THR A 905 -23.54 7.99 19.18
N LYS A 906 -24.79 7.54 19.04
CA LYS A 906 -25.88 7.85 20.00
C LYS A 906 -25.83 6.96 21.25
N MET A 907 -24.90 5.99 21.31
CA MET A 907 -24.71 5.14 22.49
C MET A 907 -24.25 5.98 23.70
N PRO A 908 -25.02 6.02 24.81
CA PRO A 908 -24.65 6.76 26.01
C PRO A 908 -23.48 6.10 26.77
N LYS A 909 -22.71 6.93 27.49
CA LYS A 909 -21.78 6.46 28.52
C LYS A 909 -22.55 6.24 29.82
N PHE A 910 -22.98 5.00 30.04
CA PHE A 910 -23.78 4.59 31.20
C PHE A 910 -22.98 4.48 32.51
N PHE A 911 -21.68 4.20 32.41
CA PHE A 911 -20.83 3.95 33.58
C PHE A 911 -19.81 5.09 33.72
N ARG A 912 -19.88 5.81 34.85
CA ARG A 912 -19.06 6.99 35.15
C ARG A 912 -18.47 6.88 36.55
N ASP A 913 -17.27 7.43 36.71
CA ASP A 913 -16.60 7.44 38.01
C ASP A 913 -17.45 8.17 39.06
N GLY A 914 -17.71 7.49 40.19
CA GLY A 914 -18.51 8.03 41.29
C GLY A 914 -20.03 7.86 41.14
N GLU A 915 -20.53 7.37 39.99
CA GLU A 915 -21.95 7.03 39.78
C GLU A 915 -22.13 5.51 39.87
N PHE A 916 -22.56 5.01 41.03
CA PHE A 916 -22.74 3.57 41.28
C PHE A 916 -24.17 3.11 41.00
N GLN A 917 -24.31 1.93 40.38
CA GLN A 917 -25.59 1.31 40.08
C GLN A 917 -26.01 0.39 41.24
N ASP A 918 -27.28 0.46 41.66
CA ASP A 918 -27.80 -0.27 42.83
C ASP A 918 -27.61 -1.80 42.76
N TYR A 919 -27.63 -2.36 41.56
CA TYR A 919 -27.54 -3.80 41.34
C TYR A 919 -26.11 -4.33 41.35
N ILE A 920 -25.14 -3.49 40.97
CA ILE A 920 -23.71 -3.81 40.87
C ILE A 920 -22.92 -2.56 41.27
N PRO A 921 -22.74 -2.32 42.59
CA PRO A 921 -21.91 -1.22 43.06
C PRO A 921 -20.44 -1.56 42.80
N GLY A 922 -19.74 -0.67 42.09
CA GLY A 922 -18.36 -0.89 41.68
C GLY A 922 -17.88 0.14 40.66
N THR A 923 -16.62 0.03 40.27
CA THR A 923 -16.00 0.85 39.23
C THR A 923 -16.75 0.71 37.89
N PRO A 924 -16.66 1.71 36.98
CA PRO A 924 -17.21 1.59 35.63
C PRO A 924 -16.74 0.34 34.90
N GLU A 925 -15.49 -0.07 35.12
CA GLU A 925 -14.90 -1.27 34.55
C GLU A 925 -15.56 -2.56 35.04
N GLU A 926 -15.94 -2.62 36.33
CA GLU A 926 -16.64 -3.76 36.92
C GLU A 926 -18.08 -3.86 36.40
N GLN A 927 -18.79 -2.73 36.29
CA GLN A 927 -20.14 -2.68 35.73
C GLN A 927 -20.16 -3.07 34.25
N ALA A 928 -19.20 -2.56 33.47
CA ALA A 928 -19.01 -2.93 32.08
C ALA A 928 -18.64 -4.41 31.91
N GLU A 929 -17.80 -4.95 32.80
CA GLU A 929 -17.43 -6.37 32.82
C GLU A 929 -18.67 -7.26 32.98
N VAL A 930 -19.56 -6.92 33.91
CA VAL A 930 -20.74 -7.75 34.18
C VAL A 930 -21.75 -7.71 33.04
N ILE A 931 -22.00 -6.53 32.45
CA ILE A 931 -22.86 -6.42 31.27
C ILE A 931 -22.23 -7.15 30.07
N LYS A 932 -20.92 -7.04 29.85
CA LYS A 932 -20.20 -7.81 28.83
C LYS A 932 -20.43 -9.32 29.02
N ASP A 933 -20.21 -9.84 30.22
CA ASP A 933 -20.42 -11.26 30.52
C ASP A 933 -21.88 -11.69 30.31
N TYR A 934 -22.84 -10.83 30.64
CA TYR A 934 -24.25 -11.07 30.37
C TYR A 934 -24.56 -11.11 28.86
N LEU A 935 -24.04 -10.18 28.07
CA LEU A 935 -24.20 -10.15 26.60
C LEU A 935 -23.56 -11.37 25.93
N MET A 936 -22.42 -11.85 26.43
CA MET A 936 -21.76 -13.06 25.93
C MET A 936 -22.52 -14.35 26.26
N ASN A 937 -23.50 -14.27 27.17
CA ASN A 937 -24.32 -15.40 27.63
C ASN A 937 -25.82 -15.14 27.52
N LEU A 938 -26.21 -14.12 26.75
CA LEU A 938 -27.60 -13.85 26.42
C LEU A 938 -28.13 -15.01 25.55
N TRP A 939 -29.37 -15.40 25.80
CA TRP A 939 -29.95 -16.69 25.42
C TRP A 939 -29.99 -16.90 23.89
N GLU A 940 -30.10 -18.17 23.46
CA GLU A 940 -30.75 -18.52 22.19
C GLU A 940 -32.23 -18.75 22.40
#